data_AF-A0A7W9UTQ9-F1
#
_entry.id   AF-A0A7W9UTQ9-F1
#
_cell.length_a   1.000
_cell.length_b   1.000
_cell.length_c   1.000
_cell.angle_alpha   90.00
_cell.angle_beta   90.00
_cell.angle_gamma   90.00
#
_symmetry.space_group_name_H-M   'P 1'
#
loop_
_entity.id
_entity.type
_entity.pdbx_description
1 polymer ?
#
loop_
_entity_poly.entity_id
_entity_poly.type
_entity_poly.pdbx_seq_one_letter_code
_entity_poly.pdbx_strand_id
1 'polypeptide(L)'
;MGELVAITGGTGRQPRWQRVGRAVRTKEAGWYAVDLRGSDIGPDQLDALRLAGPEPDGIETKGFTVSETVQNGSLLTLKVAEFADLTDAYLWLLKQPSTFLVEALRDGIAGLGEAPLAGALAGGAIGGASSPAPDPPGFHPAQGDAYRACLGQGVHLVWGPPGTGKTTVLKRAIGDLVARGDRVLLVSATNIAVDNALLGVVKENRHSPGDIVRVGPPQLREVADNPEVSLPLMVRERLAETAERRRGIEAALVDVRTRAAELAALDASLVRFDPTAYFDALKLLRTPGQDPVSVRERAETAAALLEEAVATREAAQQAAVAAQRRQDAAEESRRKWAEVDRLRKEQSRILKAAERKQADALMAEDYLRELREELGQLDAQRSVARWRAREKRQELREQLAVTEEDVARTRRAAQAARTTAEAHIVALEKDLADLVAGITHTPERIAALEQALASAQSTYRSALDLVAARREETTLLERAVVRALNAAELTARAEQQDWPARHARAERLRPRVTADAARRSTLEEEFQQVQEEYERLARNAQGEIIKSAKLVATTLARFRTNKAVFEGPYDVVLVDEAGAATLPEVILATAKAIRTAVLLGDFMQLGPVVEERLKELDRPDVKRWLLPDVFQHCGIQDPEDARRHPACVTLTEQRRFGPAVMGLANSLAYGGMLRGGKQTAAPRPSDDPEIVVVDTDGLHELARPHLTGRRSGWWPAGSLIARALVEYHRAKGEDTGIVTPYGVQAEATLEALRDVESDGGPLAEVGTAHRFQGREFPVVVFDTVEGADGRELWMSLARREPGASDWARNGVRLFNVAATRVQTRLYVIGSWERIRSAKNGTAFTHLAALVGTPGVRRLRAGHLITPPHEDAPNLGEFGAALADVLARHVEVTGIDDETTFFSTFEDEIRKARASVWLWAPWVANRVRGILPLLREAADRGVRVTVFIRDDTDQIQARPDNQSLIADLRAVVHTVVPVNVMHQKIAVIDERTVMIGSLNTLSQSWTREVMVTIRGGHFARKVLEHEHAELFTRPPKCARCGGTSIELRRRTNGIWFWRCYDTVCKTGRNGRSDAWNQDIRVGGGRS
;
A
#
# COMPACT_ATOMS: atom_id res chain seq x y z
N MET A 1 -6.07 -3.99 -47.58
CA MET A 1 -6.47 -4.43 -46.23
C MET A 1 -5.71 -5.67 -45.75
N GLY A 2 -5.67 -6.79 -46.49
CA GLY A 2 -4.88 -7.97 -46.07
C GLY A 2 -3.41 -7.68 -45.79
N GLU A 3 -2.78 -6.84 -46.63
CA GLU A 3 -1.40 -6.38 -46.44
C GLU A 3 -1.20 -5.56 -45.16
N LEU A 4 -2.15 -4.67 -44.83
CA LEU A 4 -2.13 -3.89 -43.60
C LEU A 4 -2.23 -4.82 -42.37
N VAL A 5 -3.09 -5.84 -42.40
CA VAL A 5 -3.15 -6.87 -41.33
C VAL A 5 -1.82 -7.62 -41.19
N ALA A 6 -1.18 -8.00 -42.30
CA ALA A 6 0.11 -8.69 -42.29
C ALA A 6 1.22 -7.81 -41.68
N ILE A 7 1.27 -6.54 -42.07
CA ILE A 7 2.27 -5.57 -41.61
C ILE A 7 2.08 -5.21 -40.12
N THR A 8 0.84 -5.00 -39.67
CA THR A 8 0.52 -4.60 -38.29
C THR A 8 0.71 -5.72 -37.25
N GLY A 9 0.92 -6.97 -37.66
CA GLY A 9 1.26 -8.06 -36.73
C GLY A 9 0.86 -9.48 -37.14
N GLY A 10 0.28 -9.68 -38.32
CA GLY A 10 -0.22 -10.97 -38.79
C GLY A 10 -1.53 -11.40 -38.10
N THR A 11 -2.30 -12.27 -38.76
CA THR A 11 -3.54 -12.83 -38.20
C THR A 11 -3.24 -13.76 -37.02
N GLY A 12 -3.99 -13.65 -35.91
CA GLY A 12 -4.07 -14.73 -34.91
C GLY A 12 -3.38 -14.51 -33.55
N ARG A 13 -2.96 -13.30 -33.17
CA ARG A 13 -2.65 -13.04 -31.75
C ARG A 13 -3.96 -13.01 -30.96
N GLN A 14 -4.04 -13.76 -29.86
CA GLN A 14 -5.17 -13.69 -28.93
C GLN A 14 -5.11 -12.39 -28.11
N PRO A 15 -6.27 -11.85 -27.66
CA PRO A 15 -6.28 -10.78 -26.67
C PRO A 15 -5.46 -11.16 -25.44
N ARG A 16 -4.70 -10.21 -24.88
CA ARG A 16 -3.88 -10.47 -23.69
C ARG A 16 -4.03 -9.36 -22.67
N TRP A 17 -4.02 -9.74 -21.40
CA TRP A 17 -4.00 -8.77 -20.31
C TRP A 17 -2.67 -8.01 -20.29
N GLN A 18 -2.75 -6.68 -20.31
CA GLN A 18 -1.62 -5.76 -20.19
C GLN A 18 -1.80 -4.92 -18.92
N ARG A 19 -0.75 -4.83 -18.11
CA ARG A 19 -0.71 -3.95 -16.96
C ARG A 19 -0.66 -2.49 -17.43
N VAL A 20 -1.62 -1.69 -16.98
CA VAL A 20 -1.74 -0.26 -17.27
C VAL A 20 -0.86 0.54 -16.33
N GLY A 21 -1.05 0.35 -15.03
CA GLY A 21 -0.39 1.13 -14.00
C GLY A 21 -0.85 0.72 -12.61
N ARG A 22 -0.15 1.22 -11.59
CA ARG A 22 -0.53 1.01 -10.19
C ARG A 22 -1.79 1.82 -9.88
N ALA A 23 -2.73 1.19 -9.17
CA ALA A 23 -3.98 1.79 -8.77
C ALA A 23 -3.91 2.18 -7.29
N VAL A 24 -4.13 3.47 -7.00
CA VAL A 24 -4.08 4.01 -5.63
C VAL A 24 -5.50 4.19 -5.12
N ARG A 25 -5.80 3.63 -3.96
CA ARG A 25 -7.13 3.76 -3.36
C ARG A 25 -7.43 5.22 -3.04
N THR A 26 -8.63 5.69 -3.40
CA THR A 26 -9.08 7.04 -3.08
C THR A 26 -9.71 7.08 -1.68
N LYS A 27 -10.22 8.26 -1.26
CA LYS A 27 -10.97 8.40 0.00
C LYS A 27 -12.34 7.70 -0.04
N GLU A 28 -12.90 7.52 -1.22
CA GLU A 28 -14.19 6.84 -1.38
C GLU A 28 -13.99 5.31 -1.47
N ALA A 29 -14.86 4.56 -0.80
CA ALA A 29 -14.80 3.09 -0.80
C ALA A 29 -14.99 2.53 -2.21
N GLY A 30 -14.22 1.49 -2.57
CA GLY A 30 -14.27 0.86 -3.89
C GLY A 30 -13.63 1.68 -5.03
N TRP A 31 -13.23 2.93 -4.79
CA TRP A 31 -12.63 3.79 -5.80
C TRP A 31 -11.10 3.78 -5.76
N TYR A 32 -10.50 3.69 -6.93
CA TYR A 32 -9.06 3.73 -7.17
C TYR A 32 -8.74 4.75 -8.26
N ALA A 33 -7.56 5.36 -8.18
CA ALA A 33 -7.04 6.29 -9.17
C ALA A 33 -5.78 5.71 -9.82
N VAL A 34 -5.69 5.83 -11.14
CA VAL A 34 -4.58 5.36 -11.97
C VAL A 34 -4.13 6.52 -12.85
N ASP A 35 -2.84 6.85 -12.81
CA ASP A 35 -2.27 7.85 -13.73
C ASP A 35 -2.00 7.22 -15.10
N LEU A 36 -2.66 7.73 -16.14
CA LEU A 36 -2.54 7.30 -17.53
C LEU A 36 -1.50 8.10 -18.32
N ARG A 37 -0.87 9.15 -17.74
CA ARG A 37 0.19 9.93 -18.40
C ARG A 37 1.36 9.02 -18.81
N GLY A 38 1.69 9.04 -20.10
CA GLY A 38 2.73 8.18 -20.68
C GLY A 38 2.24 6.78 -21.10
N SER A 39 0.96 6.44 -20.86
CA SER A 39 0.38 5.20 -21.38
C SER A 39 -0.05 5.35 -22.85
N ASP A 40 0.07 4.27 -23.63
CA ASP A 40 -0.44 4.16 -25.00
C ASP A 40 -1.94 3.82 -25.06
N ILE A 41 -2.64 3.88 -23.93
CA ILE A 41 -4.03 3.46 -23.82
C ILE A 41 -4.90 4.62 -24.28
N GLY A 42 -5.48 4.46 -25.47
CA GLY A 42 -6.52 5.37 -25.95
C GLY A 42 -7.79 5.24 -25.12
N PRO A 43 -8.64 6.27 -25.04
CA PRO A 43 -9.92 6.18 -24.33
C PRO A 43 -10.78 5.04 -24.86
N ASP A 44 -10.74 4.81 -26.19
CA ASP A 44 -11.47 3.74 -26.88
C ASP A 44 -10.98 2.32 -26.53
N GLN A 45 -9.92 2.20 -25.73
CA GLN A 45 -9.39 0.91 -25.28
C GLN A 45 -9.75 0.61 -23.83
N LEU A 46 -10.56 1.42 -23.14
CA LEU A 46 -10.96 1.18 -21.75
C LEU A 46 -12.11 0.16 -21.59
N ASP A 47 -12.26 -0.76 -22.55
CA ASP A 47 -13.20 -1.88 -22.42
C ASP A 47 -12.50 -3.07 -21.79
N ALA A 48 -13.19 -3.78 -20.89
CA ALA A 48 -12.66 -4.92 -20.16
C ALA A 48 -11.42 -4.57 -19.32
N LEU A 49 -11.62 -3.66 -18.38
CA LEU A 49 -10.66 -3.36 -17.32
C LEU A 49 -10.89 -4.27 -16.11
N ARG A 50 -9.79 -4.71 -15.49
CA ARG A 50 -9.81 -5.42 -14.21
C ARG A 50 -8.79 -4.84 -13.25
N LEU A 51 -9.17 -4.77 -11.98
CA LEU A 51 -8.27 -4.48 -10.89
C LEU A 51 -7.80 -5.81 -10.28
N ALA A 52 -6.50 -6.06 -10.31
CA ALA A 52 -5.92 -7.30 -9.77
C ALA A 52 -4.57 -7.01 -9.11
N GLY A 53 -3.94 -8.05 -8.54
CA GLY A 53 -2.57 -7.95 -8.03
C GLY A 53 -1.52 -7.67 -9.11
N PRO A 54 -0.23 -7.58 -8.74
CA PRO A 54 0.87 -7.29 -9.67
C PRO A 54 1.15 -8.41 -10.68
N GLU A 55 0.71 -9.63 -10.37
CA GLU A 55 0.92 -10.81 -11.21
C GLU A 55 -0.21 -11.01 -12.24
N PRO A 56 0.10 -11.42 -13.48
CA PRO A 56 -0.89 -11.63 -14.52
C PRO A 56 -1.76 -12.88 -14.30
N ASP A 57 -1.33 -13.80 -13.45
CA ASP A 57 -2.00 -15.08 -13.24
C ASP A 57 -3.30 -14.91 -12.46
N GLY A 58 -4.42 -15.31 -13.09
CA GLY A 58 -5.74 -15.27 -12.47
C GLY A 58 -6.45 -13.91 -12.57
N ILE A 59 -6.09 -13.02 -13.48
CA ILE A 59 -6.84 -11.76 -13.71
C ILE A 59 -8.32 -12.04 -13.99
N GLU A 60 -8.64 -13.06 -14.77
CA GLU A 60 -10.03 -13.40 -15.14
C GLU A 60 -10.82 -14.03 -14.00
N THR A 61 -10.15 -14.74 -13.09
CA THR A 61 -10.79 -15.50 -12.00
C THR A 61 -10.74 -14.79 -10.65
N LYS A 62 -9.72 -13.95 -10.41
CA LYS A 62 -9.45 -13.24 -9.15
C LYS A 62 -9.43 -11.72 -9.30
N GLY A 63 -9.36 -11.20 -10.52
CA GLY A 63 -9.39 -9.76 -10.77
C GLY A 63 -10.81 -9.22 -10.72
N PHE A 64 -10.99 -8.08 -10.07
CA PHE A 64 -12.28 -7.40 -9.94
C PHE A 64 -12.60 -6.64 -11.21
N THR A 65 -13.79 -6.87 -11.77
CA THR A 65 -14.30 -6.10 -12.88
C THR A 65 -14.49 -4.64 -12.47
N VAL A 66 -14.02 -3.73 -13.31
CA VAL A 66 -14.25 -2.30 -13.12
C VAL A 66 -15.69 -1.97 -13.49
N SER A 67 -16.45 -1.46 -12.53
CA SER A 67 -17.88 -1.16 -12.68
C SER A 67 -18.13 0.26 -13.20
N GLU A 68 -17.29 1.22 -12.81
CA GLU A 68 -17.37 2.60 -13.27
C GLU A 68 -15.97 3.13 -13.59
N THR A 69 -15.87 3.98 -14.61
CA THR A 69 -14.63 4.71 -14.91
C THR A 69 -14.95 6.18 -15.16
N VAL A 70 -14.12 7.05 -14.61
CA VAL A 70 -14.16 8.49 -14.83
C VAL A 70 -12.75 8.92 -15.20
N GLN A 71 -12.54 9.30 -16.45
CA GLN A 71 -11.28 9.83 -16.92
C GLN A 71 -11.33 11.36 -16.85
N ASN A 72 -10.42 11.97 -16.09
CA ASN A 72 -10.23 13.41 -16.04
C ASN A 72 -8.82 13.75 -16.52
N GLY A 73 -8.72 14.16 -17.79
CA GLY A 73 -7.44 14.32 -18.48
C GLY A 73 -6.68 13.00 -18.49
N SER A 74 -5.55 12.95 -17.78
CA SER A 74 -4.73 11.74 -17.68
C SER A 74 -4.91 10.95 -16.38
N LEU A 75 -5.79 11.39 -15.47
CA LEU A 75 -6.13 10.60 -14.28
C LEU A 75 -7.38 9.75 -14.57
N LEU A 76 -7.26 8.43 -14.44
CA LEU A 76 -8.38 7.51 -14.53
C LEU A 76 -8.80 7.09 -13.13
N THR A 77 -9.99 7.50 -12.72
CA THR A 77 -10.63 7.01 -11.49
C THR A 77 -11.53 5.85 -11.87
N LEU A 78 -11.45 4.76 -11.14
CA LEU A 78 -12.17 3.54 -11.42
C LEU A 78 -12.81 2.99 -10.15
N LYS A 79 -14.02 2.46 -10.28
CA LYS A 79 -14.75 1.83 -9.21
C LYS A 79 -14.73 0.32 -9.39
N VAL A 80 -14.43 -0.39 -8.32
CA VAL A 80 -14.61 -1.85 -8.21
C VAL A 80 -15.48 -2.14 -7.00
N ALA A 81 -15.82 -3.41 -6.81
CA ALA A 81 -16.56 -3.83 -5.64
C ALA A 81 -15.85 -3.39 -4.34
N GLU A 82 -16.55 -2.79 -3.39
CA GLU A 82 -16.00 -2.23 -2.16
C GLU A 82 -15.32 -3.27 -1.27
N PHE A 83 -15.77 -4.52 -1.35
CA PHE A 83 -15.15 -5.65 -0.67
C PHE A 83 -13.81 -6.09 -1.29
N ALA A 84 -13.41 -5.55 -2.45
CA ALA A 84 -12.12 -5.81 -3.07
C ALA A 84 -10.98 -5.33 -2.17
N ASP A 85 -10.25 -6.30 -1.59
CA ASP A 85 -9.11 -6.05 -0.71
C ASP A 85 -7.80 -6.38 -1.42
N LEU A 86 -7.33 -5.44 -2.24
CA LEU A 86 -6.05 -5.56 -2.95
C LEU A 86 -5.03 -4.64 -2.29
N THR A 87 -4.06 -5.22 -1.59
CA THR A 87 -2.96 -4.50 -0.94
C THR A 87 -1.98 -3.87 -1.92
N ASP A 88 -1.79 -4.47 -3.10
CA ASP A 88 -1.02 -3.89 -4.20
C ASP A 88 -1.80 -4.01 -5.51
N ALA A 89 -2.73 -3.07 -5.69
CA ALA A 89 -3.67 -3.06 -6.81
C ALA A 89 -3.02 -2.49 -8.09
N TYR A 90 -3.20 -3.20 -9.20
CA TYR A 90 -2.85 -2.75 -10.53
C TYR A 90 -4.06 -2.82 -11.43
N LEU A 91 -4.17 -1.81 -12.30
CA LEU A 91 -5.15 -1.83 -13.38
C LEU A 91 -4.59 -2.66 -14.53
N TRP A 92 -5.40 -3.62 -14.97
CA TRP A 92 -5.14 -4.47 -16.12
C TRP A 92 -6.17 -4.19 -17.20
N LEU A 93 -5.69 -4.13 -18.43
CA LEU A 93 -6.50 -3.94 -19.62
C LEU A 93 -6.38 -5.18 -20.51
N LEU A 94 -7.50 -5.74 -20.95
CA LEU A 94 -7.50 -6.77 -21.99
C LEU A 94 -7.16 -6.12 -23.34
N LYS A 95 -5.86 -6.07 -23.66
CA LYS A 95 -5.40 -5.46 -24.89
C LYS A 95 -5.81 -6.32 -26.07
N GLN A 96 -6.63 -5.76 -26.94
CA GLN A 96 -6.95 -6.37 -28.23
C GLN A 96 -5.69 -6.48 -29.11
N PRO A 97 -5.64 -7.46 -30.03
CA PRO A 97 -4.56 -7.60 -30.99
C PRO A 97 -4.36 -6.30 -31.79
N SER A 98 -3.13 -5.99 -32.19
CA SER A 98 -2.84 -4.79 -33.00
C SER A 98 -3.62 -4.78 -34.32
N THR A 99 -4.03 -5.94 -34.82
CA THR A 99 -4.82 -6.11 -36.05
C THR A 99 -6.32 -5.91 -35.86
N PHE A 100 -6.85 -5.91 -34.63
CA PHE A 100 -8.30 -5.95 -34.35
C PHE A 100 -9.10 -4.86 -35.09
N LEU A 101 -8.66 -3.60 -34.99
CA LEU A 101 -9.34 -2.48 -35.65
C LEU A 101 -9.24 -2.53 -37.17
N VAL A 102 -8.18 -3.12 -37.70
CA VAL A 102 -7.96 -3.29 -39.15
C VAL A 102 -8.81 -4.45 -39.68
N GLU A 103 -8.93 -5.54 -38.92
CA GLU A 103 -9.78 -6.68 -39.23
C GLU A 103 -11.25 -6.27 -39.23
N ALA A 104 -11.71 -5.55 -38.20
CA ALA A 104 -13.07 -5.00 -38.16
C ALA A 104 -13.36 -4.08 -39.36
N LEU A 105 -12.39 -3.27 -39.79
CA LEU A 105 -12.52 -2.43 -40.98
C LEU A 105 -12.58 -3.25 -42.27
N ARG A 106 -11.72 -4.26 -42.41
CA ARG A 106 -11.71 -5.19 -43.55
C ARG A 106 -13.05 -5.90 -43.67
N ASP A 107 -13.53 -6.46 -42.57
CA ASP A 107 -14.76 -7.26 -42.53
C ASP A 107 -15.98 -6.37 -42.75
N GLY A 108 -15.97 -5.15 -42.17
CA GLY A 108 -16.99 -4.14 -42.42
C GLY A 108 -17.09 -3.73 -43.88
N ILE A 109 -15.95 -3.52 -44.56
CA ILE A 109 -15.91 -3.20 -46.00
C ILE A 109 -16.33 -4.40 -46.85
N ALA A 110 -15.85 -5.60 -46.52
CA ALA A 110 -16.19 -6.82 -47.26
C ALA A 110 -17.68 -7.19 -47.14
N GLY A 111 -18.32 -6.82 -46.04
CA GLY A 111 -19.76 -6.99 -45.80
C GLY A 111 -20.64 -5.86 -46.35
N LEU A 112 -20.09 -4.89 -47.08
CA LEU A 112 -20.90 -3.85 -47.71
C LEU A 112 -21.75 -4.43 -48.85
N GLY A 113 -23.06 -4.21 -48.77
CA GLY A 113 -24.01 -4.45 -49.86
C GLY A 113 -24.05 -3.27 -50.83
N GLU A 114 -25.23 -2.96 -51.38
CA GLU A 114 -25.42 -1.78 -52.22
C GLU A 114 -25.27 -0.49 -51.38
N ALA A 115 -24.20 0.26 -51.64
CA ALA A 115 -23.88 1.51 -50.95
C ALA A 115 -23.53 2.61 -51.97
N PRO A 116 -24.52 3.25 -52.62
CA PRO A 116 -24.30 4.15 -53.76
C PRO A 116 -23.45 5.38 -53.40
N LEU A 117 -23.63 5.95 -52.21
CA LEU A 117 -22.83 7.09 -51.74
C LEU A 117 -21.35 6.70 -51.50
N ALA A 118 -21.10 5.53 -50.92
CA ALA A 118 -19.74 5.01 -50.79
C ALA A 118 -19.12 4.67 -52.15
N GLY A 119 -19.90 4.14 -53.09
CA GLY A 119 -19.48 3.92 -54.47
C GLY A 119 -19.08 5.21 -55.18
N ALA A 120 -19.87 6.28 -55.02
CA ALA A 120 -19.57 7.61 -55.55
C ALA A 120 -18.25 8.16 -54.98
N LEU A 121 -18.05 8.05 -53.65
CA LEU A 121 -16.80 8.44 -53.00
C LEU A 121 -15.60 7.61 -53.48
N ALA A 122 -15.75 6.27 -53.55
CA ALA A 122 -14.71 5.37 -54.02
C ALA A 122 -14.30 5.65 -55.49
N GLY A 123 -15.26 6.08 -56.31
CA GLY A 123 -15.05 6.53 -57.69
C GLY A 123 -14.51 7.95 -57.83
N GLY A 124 -14.47 8.74 -56.75
CA GLY A 124 -14.13 10.17 -56.79
C GLY A 124 -15.22 11.06 -57.42
N ALA A 125 -16.39 10.51 -57.72
CA ALA A 125 -17.53 11.21 -58.32
C ALA A 125 -18.47 11.77 -57.23
N ILE A 126 -17.90 12.57 -56.33
CA ILE A 126 -18.64 13.20 -55.22
C ILE A 126 -19.45 14.41 -55.71
N GLY A 127 -20.44 14.83 -54.92
CA GLY A 127 -21.39 15.89 -55.23
C GLY A 127 -22.82 15.47 -54.95
N GLY A 128 -23.76 16.35 -55.28
CA GLY A 128 -25.20 16.13 -55.11
C GLY A 128 -25.97 17.45 -55.01
N ALA A 129 -27.25 17.39 -54.69
CA ALA A 129 -28.11 18.57 -54.57
C ALA A 129 -28.03 19.18 -53.17
N SER A 130 -27.72 20.47 -53.08
CA SER A 130 -27.82 21.23 -51.82
C SER A 130 -29.27 21.47 -51.43
N SER A 131 -29.57 21.51 -50.13
CA SER A 131 -30.91 21.83 -49.64
C SER A 131 -31.28 23.29 -49.94
N PRO A 132 -32.53 23.61 -50.32
CA PRO A 132 -32.98 24.99 -50.49
C PRO A 132 -33.25 25.72 -49.15
N ALA A 133 -32.85 25.13 -48.01
CA ALA A 133 -33.07 25.70 -46.69
C ALA A 133 -32.40 27.09 -46.57
N PRO A 134 -33.05 28.06 -45.91
CA PRO A 134 -32.47 29.37 -45.67
C PRO A 134 -31.26 29.26 -44.74
N ASP A 135 -30.31 30.20 -44.88
CA ASP A 135 -29.13 30.22 -44.03
C ASP A 135 -29.49 30.56 -42.57
N PRO A 136 -28.94 29.82 -41.59
CA PRO A 136 -29.12 30.14 -40.19
C PRO A 136 -28.60 31.55 -39.87
N PRO A 137 -29.24 32.29 -38.95
CA PRO A 137 -28.77 33.62 -38.55
C PRO A 137 -27.31 33.61 -38.08
N GLY A 138 -26.52 34.56 -38.55
CA GLY A 138 -25.11 34.72 -38.17
C GLY A 138 -24.13 33.80 -38.92
N PHE A 139 -24.59 32.98 -39.86
CA PHE A 139 -23.72 32.20 -40.73
C PHE A 139 -23.14 33.08 -41.84
N HIS A 140 -21.86 32.88 -42.15
CA HIS A 140 -21.27 33.42 -43.37
C HIS A 140 -21.68 32.57 -44.57
N PRO A 141 -21.63 33.10 -45.82
CA PRO A 141 -22.06 32.37 -47.01
C PRO A 141 -21.52 30.94 -47.12
N ALA A 142 -20.22 30.73 -46.90
CA ALA A 142 -19.60 29.41 -46.94
C ALA A 142 -20.08 28.46 -45.81
N GLN A 143 -20.42 28.99 -44.63
CA GLN A 143 -21.04 28.20 -43.56
C GLN A 143 -22.47 27.82 -43.93
N GLY A 144 -23.19 28.71 -44.62
CA GLY A 144 -24.50 28.46 -45.20
C GLY A 144 -24.48 27.36 -46.26
N ASP A 145 -23.51 27.40 -47.18
CA ASP A 145 -23.27 26.35 -48.17
C ASP A 145 -23.00 24.99 -47.52
N ALA A 146 -22.12 24.94 -46.52
CA ALA A 146 -21.82 23.72 -45.78
C ALA A 146 -23.05 23.18 -45.02
N TYR A 147 -23.86 24.07 -44.43
CA TYR A 147 -25.12 23.70 -43.78
C TYR A 147 -26.14 23.13 -44.76
N ARG A 148 -26.35 23.77 -45.91
CA ARG A 148 -27.23 23.27 -46.98
C ARG A 148 -26.75 21.94 -47.56
N ALA A 149 -25.43 21.72 -47.61
CA ALA A 149 -24.87 20.42 -48.00
C ALA A 149 -25.23 19.31 -47.00
N CYS A 150 -25.17 19.57 -45.69
CA CYS A 150 -25.58 18.61 -44.66
C CYS A 150 -27.06 18.21 -44.76
N LEU A 151 -27.92 19.16 -45.14
CA LEU A 151 -29.36 18.93 -45.30
C LEU A 151 -29.75 18.39 -46.69
N GLY A 152 -28.82 18.36 -47.64
CA GLY A 152 -29.05 18.07 -49.05
C GLY A 152 -29.12 16.58 -49.36
N GLN A 153 -28.51 16.19 -50.48
CA GLN A 153 -28.32 14.80 -50.94
C GLN A 153 -26.91 14.62 -51.50
N GLY A 154 -26.38 13.40 -51.47
CA GLY A 154 -25.10 13.04 -52.07
C GLY A 154 -23.91 13.07 -51.10
N VAL A 155 -22.70 13.14 -51.65
CA VAL A 155 -21.45 13.19 -50.86
C VAL A 155 -20.76 14.53 -51.04
N HIS A 156 -20.58 15.27 -49.95
CA HIS A 156 -19.98 16.62 -49.98
C HIS A 156 -18.74 16.68 -49.10
N LEU A 157 -17.74 17.45 -49.53
CA LEU A 157 -16.57 17.79 -48.73
C LEU A 157 -16.77 19.18 -48.11
N VAL A 158 -16.37 19.34 -46.86
CA VAL A 158 -16.24 20.67 -46.24
C VAL A 158 -14.81 20.79 -45.75
N TRP A 159 -14.01 21.58 -46.46
CA TRP A 159 -12.70 21.94 -45.99
C TRP A 159 -12.80 23.16 -45.08
N GLY A 160 -12.43 22.98 -43.81
CA GLY A 160 -12.45 24.04 -42.83
C GLY A 160 -11.13 24.10 -42.08
N PRO A 161 -10.27 25.09 -42.35
CA PRO A 161 -9.15 25.45 -41.50
C PRO A 161 -9.57 25.69 -40.03
N PRO A 162 -8.63 25.68 -39.07
CA PRO A 162 -8.92 25.87 -37.66
C PRO A 162 -9.62 27.21 -37.38
N GLY A 163 -10.58 27.20 -36.46
CA GLY A 163 -11.34 28.40 -36.08
C GLY A 163 -12.42 28.86 -37.08
N THR A 164 -12.61 28.18 -38.22
CA THR A 164 -13.56 28.62 -39.27
C THR A 164 -15.03 28.24 -39.05
N GLY A 165 -15.33 27.56 -37.95
CA GLY A 165 -16.71 27.24 -37.55
C GLY A 165 -17.27 25.93 -38.12
N LYS A 166 -16.44 24.93 -38.50
CA LYS A 166 -16.90 23.56 -38.84
C LYS A 166 -17.90 23.01 -37.81
N THR A 167 -17.53 23.07 -36.53
CA THR A 167 -18.38 22.64 -35.41
C THR A 167 -19.65 23.47 -35.27
N THR A 168 -19.62 24.74 -35.68
CA THR A 168 -20.80 25.63 -35.71
C THR A 168 -21.78 25.22 -36.82
N VAL A 169 -21.28 24.76 -37.97
CA VAL A 169 -22.10 24.17 -39.03
C VAL A 169 -22.70 22.85 -38.55
N LEU A 170 -21.88 21.95 -37.99
CA LEU A 170 -22.31 20.65 -37.49
C LEU A 170 -23.41 20.76 -36.44
N LYS A 171 -23.22 21.59 -35.40
CA LYS A 171 -24.20 21.71 -34.31
C LYS A 171 -25.60 22.08 -34.83
N ARG A 172 -25.64 23.05 -35.76
CA ARG A 172 -26.88 23.60 -36.29
C ARG A 172 -27.54 22.65 -37.29
N ALA A 173 -26.74 22.05 -38.17
CA ALA A 173 -27.23 21.05 -39.12
C ALA A 173 -27.80 19.83 -38.40
N ILE A 174 -27.09 19.29 -37.41
CA ILE A 174 -27.56 18.14 -36.62
C ILE A 174 -28.85 18.49 -35.87
N GLY A 175 -28.91 19.66 -35.21
CA GLY A 175 -30.13 20.10 -34.53
C GLY A 175 -31.35 20.19 -35.45
N ASP A 176 -31.17 20.68 -36.68
CA ASP A 176 -32.26 20.72 -37.68
C ASP A 176 -32.62 19.35 -38.25
N LEU A 177 -31.65 18.45 -38.45
CA LEU A 177 -31.89 17.06 -38.90
C LEU A 177 -32.66 16.26 -37.83
N VAL A 178 -32.21 16.31 -36.57
CA VAL A 178 -32.87 15.63 -35.44
C VAL A 178 -34.30 16.16 -35.24
N ALA A 179 -34.51 17.48 -35.37
CA ALA A 179 -35.85 18.08 -35.28
C ALA A 179 -36.78 17.67 -36.43
N ARG A 180 -36.23 17.31 -37.61
CA ARG A 180 -36.99 16.75 -38.75
C ARG A 180 -37.28 15.26 -38.60
N GLY A 181 -36.72 14.61 -37.58
CA GLY A 181 -36.82 13.17 -37.36
C GLY A 181 -35.81 12.34 -38.16
N ASP A 182 -34.83 12.97 -38.83
CA ASP A 182 -33.74 12.25 -39.48
C ASP A 182 -32.84 11.57 -38.44
N ARG A 183 -32.38 10.35 -38.75
CA ARG A 183 -31.37 9.64 -37.95
C ARG A 183 -29.96 9.94 -38.47
N VAL A 184 -29.14 10.54 -37.61
CA VAL A 184 -27.82 11.08 -37.93
C VAL A 184 -26.73 10.26 -37.23
N LEU A 185 -25.70 9.86 -37.99
CA LEU A 185 -24.45 9.33 -37.45
C LEU A 185 -23.38 10.42 -37.51
N LEU A 186 -22.87 10.83 -36.36
CA LEU A 186 -21.71 11.70 -36.24
C LEU A 186 -20.49 10.86 -35.85
N VAL A 187 -19.48 10.82 -36.72
CA VAL A 187 -18.23 10.11 -36.46
C VAL A 187 -17.01 11.00 -36.59
N SER A 188 -15.97 10.74 -35.79
CA SER A 188 -14.67 11.41 -35.91
C SER A 188 -13.50 10.47 -35.59
N ALA A 189 -12.29 10.87 -35.97
CA ALA A 189 -11.06 10.14 -35.66
C ALA A 189 -10.70 10.18 -34.15
N THR A 190 -11.20 11.15 -33.37
CA THR A 190 -10.85 11.32 -31.95
C THR A 190 -12.08 11.54 -31.07
N ASN A 191 -12.04 11.08 -29.81
CA ASN A 191 -13.16 11.26 -28.86
C ASN A 191 -13.45 12.75 -28.58
N ILE A 192 -12.41 13.56 -28.43
CA ILE A 192 -12.55 14.98 -28.11
C ILE A 192 -13.26 15.77 -29.22
N ALA A 193 -13.01 15.42 -30.49
CA ALA A 193 -13.72 16.02 -31.61
C ALA A 193 -15.21 15.66 -31.60
N VAL A 194 -15.55 14.40 -31.31
CA VAL A 194 -16.94 13.95 -31.15
C VAL A 194 -17.63 14.74 -30.03
N ASP A 195 -16.98 14.86 -28.87
CA ASP A 195 -17.57 15.52 -27.69
C ASP A 195 -17.78 17.02 -27.92
N ASN A 196 -16.81 17.71 -28.54
CA ASN A 196 -16.93 19.12 -28.90
C ASN A 196 -18.10 19.37 -29.86
N ALA A 197 -18.25 18.52 -30.88
CA ALA A 197 -19.37 18.60 -31.82
C ALA A 197 -20.70 18.32 -31.14
N LEU A 198 -20.74 17.32 -30.25
CA LEU A 198 -21.94 16.93 -29.52
C LEU A 198 -22.40 17.98 -28.52
N LEU A 199 -21.48 18.55 -27.73
CA LEU A 199 -21.78 19.58 -26.74
C LEU A 199 -22.45 20.80 -27.36
N GLY A 200 -22.04 21.17 -28.58
CA GLY A 200 -22.68 22.23 -29.35
C GLY A 200 -24.16 21.94 -29.67
N VAL A 201 -24.49 20.69 -30.02
CA VAL A 201 -25.86 20.25 -30.32
C VAL A 201 -26.71 20.26 -29.06
N VAL A 202 -26.17 19.72 -27.95
CA VAL A 202 -26.88 19.63 -26.67
C VAL A 202 -27.28 21.02 -26.16
N LYS A 203 -26.37 22.00 -26.26
CA LYS A 203 -26.60 23.39 -25.83
C LYS A 203 -27.70 24.12 -26.63
N GLU A 204 -28.03 23.70 -27.84
CA GLU A 204 -29.15 24.29 -28.59
C GLU A 204 -30.52 23.88 -28.01
N ASN A 205 -30.58 22.81 -27.20
CA ASN A 205 -31.78 22.31 -26.55
C ASN A 205 -32.96 22.05 -27.52
N ARG A 206 -32.67 21.46 -28.67
CA ARG A 206 -33.64 21.13 -29.74
C ARG A 206 -33.92 19.63 -29.88
N HIS A 207 -33.62 18.87 -28.83
CA HIS A 207 -33.76 17.42 -28.78
C HIS A 207 -34.61 17.03 -27.57
N SER A 208 -35.22 15.85 -27.60
CA SER A 208 -35.87 15.25 -26.44
C SER A 208 -34.92 14.28 -25.72
N PRO A 209 -35.14 13.99 -24.43
CA PRO A 209 -34.39 12.94 -23.72
C PRO A 209 -34.43 11.62 -24.50
N GLY A 210 -33.26 11.00 -24.70
CA GLY A 210 -33.12 9.76 -25.48
C GLY A 210 -32.93 9.94 -27.00
N ASP A 211 -33.10 11.16 -27.54
CA ASP A 211 -32.83 11.42 -28.97
C ASP A 211 -31.34 11.39 -29.30
N ILE A 212 -30.47 11.65 -28.34
CA ILE A 212 -29.03 11.76 -28.52
C ILE A 212 -28.32 10.69 -27.70
N VAL A 213 -27.33 10.03 -28.31
CA VAL A 213 -26.45 9.09 -27.59
C VAL A 213 -24.99 9.28 -27.98
N ARG A 214 -24.13 9.39 -26.97
CA ARG A 214 -22.67 9.32 -27.10
C ARG A 214 -22.19 7.91 -26.82
N VAL A 215 -21.65 7.25 -27.84
CA VAL A 215 -21.12 5.88 -27.72
C VAL A 215 -19.59 5.92 -27.66
N GLY A 216 -19.02 5.41 -26.58
CA GLY A 216 -17.59 5.51 -26.26
C GLY A 216 -17.34 6.49 -25.10
N PRO A 217 -16.14 6.46 -24.49
CA PRO A 217 -15.86 7.25 -23.29
C PRO A 217 -15.67 8.73 -23.63
N PRO A 218 -16.49 9.63 -23.07
CA PRO A 218 -16.35 11.06 -23.27
C PRO A 218 -15.09 11.59 -22.56
N GLN A 219 -14.45 12.58 -23.17
CA GLN A 219 -13.30 13.34 -22.68
C GLN A 219 -13.70 14.69 -22.06
N LEU A 220 -14.85 15.23 -22.45
CA LEU A 220 -15.42 16.44 -21.83
C LEU A 220 -16.32 16.08 -20.65
N ARG A 221 -16.12 16.72 -19.50
CA ARG A 221 -16.92 16.51 -18.29
C ARG A 221 -18.40 16.79 -18.52
N GLU A 222 -18.71 17.86 -19.26
CA GLU A 222 -20.09 18.25 -19.58
C GLU A 222 -20.84 17.19 -20.40
N VAL A 223 -20.13 16.35 -21.14
CA VAL A 223 -20.72 15.21 -21.87
C VAL A 223 -20.72 13.96 -20.98
N ALA A 224 -19.67 13.74 -20.20
CA ALA A 224 -19.54 12.60 -19.31
C ALA A 224 -20.63 12.56 -18.23
N ASP A 225 -20.92 13.72 -17.65
CA ASP A 225 -21.82 13.87 -16.50
C ASP A 225 -23.28 14.10 -16.92
N ASN A 226 -23.57 14.17 -18.22
CA ASN A 226 -24.92 14.40 -18.73
C ASN A 226 -25.67 13.07 -18.96
N PRO A 227 -26.70 12.74 -18.14
CA PRO A 227 -27.44 11.48 -18.25
C PRO A 227 -28.31 11.38 -19.50
N GLU A 228 -28.63 12.50 -20.17
CA GLU A 228 -29.46 12.49 -21.40
C GLU A 228 -28.68 12.07 -22.65
N VAL A 229 -27.34 12.01 -22.55
CA VAL A 229 -26.43 11.85 -23.69
C VAL A 229 -25.43 10.70 -23.48
N SER A 230 -24.91 10.57 -22.26
CA SER A 230 -23.87 9.60 -21.92
C SER A 230 -24.45 8.18 -21.86
N LEU A 231 -24.08 7.31 -22.82
CA LEU A 231 -24.57 5.93 -22.89
C LEU A 231 -24.38 5.15 -21.57
N PRO A 232 -23.21 5.22 -20.87
CA PRO A 232 -23.06 4.57 -19.58
C PRO A 232 -24.09 5.03 -18.53
N LEU A 233 -24.40 6.33 -18.50
CA LEU A 233 -25.38 6.90 -17.54
C LEU A 233 -26.82 6.49 -17.89
N MET A 234 -27.18 6.52 -19.18
CA MET A 234 -28.50 6.08 -19.65
C MET A 234 -28.75 4.59 -19.33
N VAL A 235 -27.72 3.75 -19.50
CA VAL A 235 -27.79 2.32 -19.14
C VAL A 235 -27.92 2.16 -17.61
N ARG A 236 -27.14 2.93 -16.84
CA ARG A 236 -27.21 2.91 -15.37
C ARG A 236 -28.60 3.28 -14.85
N GLU A 237 -29.23 4.29 -15.44
CA GLU A 237 -30.60 4.70 -15.09
C GLU A 237 -31.61 3.58 -15.41
N ARG A 238 -31.49 2.96 -16.59
CA ARG A 238 -32.35 1.81 -16.98
C ARG A 238 -32.19 0.58 -16.10
N LEU A 239 -31.02 0.41 -15.50
CA LEU A 239 -30.67 -0.73 -14.65
C LEU A 239 -30.63 -0.37 -13.16
N ALA A 240 -31.29 0.72 -12.75
CA ALA A 240 -31.26 1.20 -11.36
C ALA A 240 -31.68 0.14 -10.34
N GLU A 241 -32.71 -0.67 -10.65
CA GLU A 241 -33.20 -1.75 -9.78
C GLU A 241 -32.16 -2.87 -9.62
N THR A 242 -31.60 -3.37 -10.73
CA THR A 242 -30.54 -4.41 -10.71
C THR A 242 -29.28 -3.89 -10.02
N ALA A 243 -28.93 -2.61 -10.24
CA ALA A 243 -27.81 -1.96 -9.59
C ALA A 243 -28.04 -1.85 -8.06
N GLU A 244 -29.26 -1.57 -7.62
CA GLU A 244 -29.61 -1.51 -6.19
C GLU A 244 -29.54 -2.89 -5.54
N ARG A 245 -30.06 -3.93 -6.19
CA ARG A 245 -29.90 -5.33 -5.74
C ARG A 245 -28.43 -5.70 -5.58
N ARG A 246 -27.59 -5.34 -6.58
CA ARG A 246 -26.14 -5.56 -6.53
C ARG A 246 -25.50 -4.82 -5.34
N ARG A 247 -25.84 -3.54 -5.12
CA ARG A 247 -25.36 -2.73 -3.99
C ARG A 247 -25.76 -3.33 -2.63
N GLY A 248 -26.98 -3.86 -2.51
CA GLY A 248 -27.44 -4.50 -1.28
C GLY A 248 -26.61 -5.72 -0.88
N ILE A 249 -26.31 -6.59 -1.85
CA ILE A 249 -25.45 -7.77 -1.62
C ILE A 249 -24.01 -7.34 -1.31
N GLU A 250 -23.50 -6.34 -2.03
CA GLU A 250 -22.18 -5.76 -1.81
C GLU A 250 -22.02 -5.19 -0.38
N ALA A 251 -23.01 -4.41 0.08
CA ALA A 251 -23.05 -3.89 1.43
C ALA A 251 -23.05 -5.02 2.47
N ALA A 252 -23.82 -6.10 2.25
CA ALA A 252 -23.82 -7.26 3.14
C ALA A 252 -22.43 -7.93 3.23
N LEU A 253 -21.70 -8.06 2.12
CA LEU A 253 -20.33 -8.60 2.09
C LEU A 253 -19.33 -7.70 2.83
N VAL A 254 -19.44 -6.38 2.68
CA VAL A 254 -18.62 -5.41 3.42
C VAL A 254 -18.89 -5.51 4.92
N ASP A 255 -20.15 -5.65 5.31
CA ASP A 255 -20.60 -5.84 6.67
C ASP A 255 -20.00 -7.11 7.31
N VAL A 256 -20.02 -8.22 6.59
CA VAL A 256 -19.40 -9.50 6.98
C VAL A 256 -17.91 -9.31 7.25
N ARG A 257 -17.18 -8.67 6.31
CA ARG A 257 -15.75 -8.38 6.45
C ARG A 257 -15.47 -7.46 7.64
N THR A 258 -16.27 -6.42 7.83
CA THR A 258 -16.09 -5.43 8.90
C THR A 258 -16.24 -6.09 10.27
N ARG A 259 -17.27 -6.93 10.46
CA ARG A 259 -17.45 -7.69 11.71
C ARG A 259 -16.32 -8.68 11.97
N ALA A 260 -15.81 -9.34 10.93
CA ALA A 260 -14.65 -10.23 11.07
C ALA A 260 -13.38 -9.47 11.48
N ALA A 261 -13.12 -8.30 10.89
CA ALA A 261 -11.98 -7.45 11.25
C ALA A 261 -12.10 -6.89 12.67
N GLU A 262 -13.31 -6.49 13.09
CA GLU A 262 -13.59 -6.05 14.46
C GLU A 262 -13.31 -7.18 15.47
N LEU A 263 -13.78 -8.41 15.19
CA LEU A 263 -13.50 -9.55 16.05
C LEU A 263 -11.99 -9.85 16.14
N ALA A 264 -11.27 -9.82 15.02
CA ALA A 264 -9.83 -10.05 15.01
C ALA A 264 -9.06 -9.00 15.82
N ALA A 265 -9.46 -7.72 15.74
CA ALA A 265 -8.88 -6.64 16.53
C ALA A 265 -9.18 -6.82 18.04
N LEU A 266 -10.40 -7.23 18.39
CA LEU A 266 -10.77 -7.53 19.78
C LEU A 266 -9.96 -8.72 20.32
N ASP A 267 -9.87 -9.83 19.58
CA ASP A 267 -9.09 -11.02 19.97
C ASP A 267 -7.60 -10.67 20.17
N ALA A 268 -7.01 -9.88 19.27
CA ALA A 268 -5.63 -9.41 19.40
C ALA A 268 -5.42 -8.57 20.67
N SER A 269 -6.41 -7.77 21.08
CA SER A 269 -6.35 -6.97 22.31
C SER A 269 -6.52 -7.80 23.60
N LEU A 270 -7.03 -9.02 23.49
CA LEU A 270 -7.35 -9.92 24.61
C LEU A 270 -6.29 -11.02 24.84
N VAL A 271 -5.19 -11.03 24.10
CA VAL A 271 -4.12 -12.06 24.18
C VAL A 271 -3.58 -12.29 25.61
N ARG A 272 -3.59 -11.26 26.47
CA ARG A 272 -3.10 -11.34 27.85
C ARG A 272 -4.21 -11.49 28.90
N PHE A 273 -5.46 -11.64 28.48
CA PHE A 273 -6.61 -11.77 29.36
C PHE A 273 -7.00 -13.24 29.50
N ASP A 274 -6.94 -13.75 30.73
CA ASP A 274 -7.50 -15.05 31.09
C ASP A 274 -8.90 -14.84 31.69
N PRO A 275 -9.99 -15.08 30.93
CA PRO A 275 -11.35 -14.88 31.41
C PRO A 275 -11.71 -15.81 32.57
N THR A 276 -11.19 -17.04 32.59
CA THR A 276 -11.50 -18.02 33.65
C THR A 276 -10.91 -17.53 34.98
N ALA A 277 -9.61 -17.17 34.97
CA ALA A 277 -8.96 -16.64 36.16
C ALA A 277 -9.60 -15.33 36.65
N TYR A 278 -10.03 -14.46 35.73
CA TYR A 278 -10.75 -13.23 36.07
C TYR A 278 -12.09 -13.51 36.75
N PHE A 279 -12.93 -14.36 36.18
CA PHE A 279 -14.25 -14.65 36.75
C PHE A 279 -14.15 -15.42 38.08
N ASP A 280 -13.15 -16.30 38.23
CA ASP A 280 -12.88 -16.99 39.50
C ASP A 280 -12.40 -16.02 40.59
N ALA A 281 -11.50 -15.09 40.24
CA ALA A 281 -11.05 -14.04 41.15
C ALA A 281 -12.22 -13.12 41.54
N LEU A 282 -13.04 -12.71 40.58
CA LEU A 282 -14.22 -11.88 40.83
C LEU A 282 -15.24 -12.60 41.72
N LYS A 283 -15.47 -13.89 41.50
CA LYS A 283 -16.34 -14.73 42.33
C LYS A 283 -15.81 -14.85 43.76
N LEU A 284 -14.50 -15.02 43.92
CA LEU A 284 -13.86 -15.05 45.24
C LEU A 284 -14.12 -13.73 45.99
N LEU A 285 -13.85 -12.58 45.36
CA LEU A 285 -14.03 -11.26 45.97
C LEU A 285 -15.49 -10.92 46.28
N ARG A 286 -16.43 -11.42 45.47
CA ARG A 286 -17.88 -11.26 45.70
C ARG A 286 -18.43 -12.22 46.74
N THR A 287 -17.68 -13.25 47.13
CA THR A 287 -18.11 -14.18 48.17
C THR A 287 -17.97 -13.48 49.53
N PRO A 288 -19.06 -13.37 50.32
CA PRO A 288 -19.01 -12.66 51.60
C PRO A 288 -17.89 -13.15 52.51
N GLY A 289 -17.12 -12.22 53.07
CA GLY A 289 -16.00 -12.51 53.97
C GLY A 289 -14.70 -12.95 53.28
N GLN A 290 -14.67 -13.12 51.96
CA GLN A 290 -13.47 -13.53 51.20
C GLN A 290 -12.76 -12.35 50.52
N ASP A 291 -13.26 -11.12 50.69
CA ASP A 291 -12.55 -9.92 50.25
C ASP A 291 -11.30 -9.65 51.10
N PRO A 292 -10.31 -8.90 50.58
CA PRO A 292 -9.03 -8.71 51.25
C PRO A 292 -9.14 -8.09 52.65
N VAL A 293 -10.14 -7.23 52.88
CA VAL A 293 -10.35 -6.55 54.17
C VAL A 293 -10.87 -7.57 55.18
N SER A 294 -11.98 -8.26 54.84
CA SER A 294 -12.60 -9.24 55.74
C SER A 294 -11.70 -10.43 56.07
N VAL A 295 -10.89 -10.93 55.11
CA VAL A 295 -9.97 -12.03 55.38
C VAL A 295 -8.81 -11.55 56.26
N ARG A 296 -8.33 -10.32 56.06
CA ARG A 296 -7.25 -9.73 56.88
C ARG A 296 -7.69 -9.54 58.33
N GLU A 297 -8.87 -8.98 58.57
CA GLU A 297 -9.40 -8.80 59.92
C GLU A 297 -9.53 -10.14 60.67
N ARG A 298 -9.98 -11.19 59.97
CA ARG A 298 -10.04 -12.55 60.54
C ARG A 298 -8.66 -13.13 60.82
N ALA A 299 -7.69 -12.90 59.94
CA ALA A 299 -6.30 -13.35 60.14
C ALA A 299 -5.67 -12.65 61.35
N GLU A 300 -5.86 -11.33 61.49
CA GLU A 300 -5.40 -10.55 62.65
C GLU A 300 -6.06 -11.04 63.95
N THR A 301 -7.37 -11.31 63.92
CA THR A 301 -8.09 -11.88 65.05
C THR A 301 -7.56 -13.27 65.43
N ALA A 302 -7.31 -14.14 64.45
CA ALA A 302 -6.77 -15.48 64.70
C ALA A 302 -5.33 -15.43 65.26
N ALA A 303 -4.51 -14.49 64.77
CA ALA A 303 -3.16 -14.26 65.29
C ALA A 303 -3.19 -13.82 66.77
N ALA A 304 -4.09 -12.88 67.13
CA ALA A 304 -4.25 -12.46 68.53
C ALA A 304 -4.71 -13.62 69.44
N LEU A 305 -5.65 -14.46 68.97
CA LEU A 305 -6.09 -15.66 69.70
C LEU A 305 -4.99 -16.72 69.84
N LEU A 306 -4.09 -16.83 68.86
CA LEU A 306 -2.93 -17.71 68.94
C LEU A 306 -1.94 -17.21 70.01
N GLU A 307 -1.67 -15.90 70.07
CA GLU A 307 -0.83 -15.32 71.12
C GLU A 307 -1.40 -15.61 72.53
N GLU A 308 -2.71 -15.45 72.71
CA GLU A 308 -3.40 -15.76 73.96
C GLU A 308 -3.32 -17.26 74.32
N ALA A 309 -3.50 -18.15 73.35
CA ALA A 309 -3.37 -19.60 73.54
C ALA A 309 -1.94 -19.99 73.93
N VAL A 310 -0.93 -19.37 73.33
CA VAL A 310 0.49 -19.60 73.67
C VAL A 310 0.78 -19.17 75.10
N ALA A 311 0.30 -18.01 75.53
CA ALA A 311 0.43 -17.54 76.91
C ALA A 311 -0.27 -18.48 77.91
N THR A 312 -1.46 -18.98 77.58
CA THR A 312 -2.21 -19.94 78.40
C THR A 312 -1.45 -21.26 78.56
N ARG A 313 -0.87 -21.76 77.47
CA ARG A 313 0.00 -22.96 77.48
C ARG A 313 1.20 -22.77 78.40
N GLU A 314 1.85 -21.60 78.36
CA GLU A 314 3.01 -21.30 79.22
C GLU A 314 2.64 -21.31 80.71
N ALA A 315 1.53 -20.66 81.06
CA ALA A 315 1.03 -20.68 82.43
C ALA A 315 0.68 -22.11 82.91
N ALA A 316 0.00 -22.89 82.07
CA ALA A 316 -0.34 -24.29 82.37
C ALA A 316 0.90 -25.18 82.51
N GLN A 317 1.94 -24.94 81.70
CA GLN A 317 3.22 -25.63 81.81
C GLN A 317 3.89 -25.37 83.15
N GLN A 318 3.96 -24.10 83.56
CA GLN A 318 4.54 -23.71 84.85
C GLN A 318 3.76 -24.33 86.02
N ALA A 319 2.43 -24.34 85.96
CA ALA A 319 1.57 -24.97 86.96
C ALA A 319 1.80 -26.49 87.05
N ALA A 320 1.91 -27.19 85.92
CA ALA A 320 2.18 -28.62 85.88
C ALA A 320 3.57 -28.96 86.46
N VAL A 321 4.60 -28.17 86.12
CA VAL A 321 5.96 -28.32 86.68
C VAL A 321 5.96 -28.08 88.20
N ALA A 322 5.24 -27.05 88.67
CA ALA A 322 5.13 -26.77 90.10
C ALA A 322 4.37 -27.87 90.86
N ALA A 323 3.31 -28.43 90.29
CA ALA A 323 2.57 -29.55 90.86
C ALA A 323 3.43 -30.83 90.92
N GLN A 324 4.25 -31.09 89.89
CA GLN A 324 5.16 -32.24 89.85
C GLN A 324 6.17 -32.17 90.99
N ARG A 325 6.83 -31.03 91.17
CA ARG A 325 7.80 -30.82 92.26
C ARG A 325 7.20 -31.07 93.65
N ARG A 326 5.93 -30.70 93.87
CA ARG A 326 5.23 -30.93 95.15
C ARG A 326 4.91 -32.42 95.36
N GLN A 327 4.58 -33.15 94.30
CA GLN A 327 4.35 -34.59 94.37
C GLN A 327 5.65 -35.35 94.63
N ASP A 328 6.75 -34.97 93.95
CA ASP A 328 8.08 -35.56 94.16
C ASP A 328 8.54 -35.41 95.63
N ALA A 329 8.28 -34.26 96.26
CA ALA A 329 8.60 -34.01 97.67
C ALA A 329 7.79 -34.89 98.66
N ALA A 330 6.64 -35.43 98.23
CA ALA A 330 5.79 -36.27 99.06
C ALA A 330 6.07 -37.79 98.90
N GLU A 331 6.94 -38.16 97.96
CA GLU A 331 7.24 -39.55 97.61
C GLU A 331 7.88 -40.34 98.76
N GLU A 332 8.74 -39.72 99.56
CA GLU A 332 9.35 -40.35 100.73
C GLU A 332 8.29 -40.70 101.79
N SER A 333 7.33 -39.80 102.04
CA SER A 333 6.21 -40.03 102.96
C SER A 333 5.30 -41.16 102.48
N ARG A 334 5.07 -41.26 101.16
CA ARG A 334 4.30 -42.37 100.55
C ARG A 334 4.94 -43.73 100.81
N ARG A 335 6.26 -43.83 100.61
CA ARG A 335 7.01 -45.08 100.85
C ARG A 335 6.96 -45.49 102.32
N LYS A 336 7.08 -44.54 103.24
CA LYS A 336 6.98 -44.80 104.69
C LYS A 336 5.58 -45.26 105.11
N TRP A 337 4.51 -44.67 104.57
CA TRP A 337 3.15 -45.15 104.85
C TRP A 337 2.88 -46.58 104.35
N ALA A 338 3.43 -46.96 103.19
CA ALA A 338 3.34 -48.34 102.70
C ALA A 338 4.04 -49.35 103.64
N GLU A 339 5.10 -48.93 104.31
CA GLU A 339 5.82 -49.72 105.30
C GLU A 339 5.07 -49.82 106.64
N VAL A 340 4.41 -48.75 107.10
CA VAL A 340 3.50 -48.78 108.27
C VAL A 340 2.40 -49.83 108.08
N ASP A 341 1.77 -49.86 106.90
CA ASP A 341 0.70 -50.82 106.58
C ASP A 341 1.20 -52.27 106.57
N ARG A 342 2.47 -52.50 106.22
CA ARG A 342 3.09 -53.83 106.26
C ARG A 342 3.26 -54.32 107.70
N LEU A 343 3.82 -53.47 108.58
CA LEU A 343 4.07 -53.82 109.98
C LEU A 343 2.77 -54.05 110.78
N ARG A 344 1.71 -53.27 110.52
CA ARG A 344 0.39 -53.49 111.15
C ARG A 344 -0.22 -54.85 110.82
N LYS A 345 -0.03 -55.33 109.58
CA LYS A 345 -0.49 -56.66 109.17
C LYS A 345 0.27 -57.77 109.89
N GLU A 346 1.53 -57.55 110.22
CA GLU A 346 2.39 -58.51 110.94
C GLU A 346 1.99 -58.63 112.42
N GLN A 347 1.74 -57.50 113.10
CA GLN A 347 1.20 -57.46 114.47
C GLN A 347 -0.09 -58.29 114.62
N SER A 348 -1.03 -58.15 113.67
CA SER A 348 -2.29 -58.89 113.68
C SER A 348 -2.12 -60.42 113.55
N ARG A 349 -1.08 -60.88 112.84
CA ARG A 349 -0.81 -62.32 112.68
C ARG A 349 -0.30 -62.95 113.99
N ILE A 350 0.54 -62.23 114.73
CA ILE A 350 1.17 -62.73 115.97
C ILE A 350 0.14 -62.92 117.08
N LEU A 351 -0.78 -61.96 117.27
CA LEU A 351 -1.88 -62.05 118.24
C LEU A 351 -2.73 -63.31 118.06
N LYS A 352 -3.16 -63.58 116.82
CA LYS A 352 -4.01 -64.74 116.49
C LYS A 352 -3.32 -66.09 116.78
N ALA A 353 -2.00 -66.15 116.72
CA ALA A 353 -1.25 -67.38 117.00
C ALA A 353 -1.19 -67.71 118.50
N ALA A 354 -1.10 -66.69 119.36
CA ALA A 354 -1.04 -66.85 120.82
C ALA A 354 -2.38 -67.24 121.43
N GLU A 355 -3.48 -66.61 121.00
CA GLU A 355 -4.84 -66.92 121.45
C GLU A 355 -5.20 -68.40 121.19
N ARG A 356 -4.77 -68.93 120.04
CA ARG A 356 -5.00 -70.33 119.66
C ARG A 356 -4.37 -71.31 120.65
N LYS A 357 -3.18 -71.01 121.16
CA LYS A 357 -2.48 -71.86 122.15
C LYS A 357 -3.11 -71.79 123.54
N GLN A 358 -3.75 -70.66 123.91
CA GLN A 358 -4.52 -70.59 125.15
C GLN A 358 -5.81 -71.40 125.09
N ALA A 359 -6.49 -71.41 123.94
CA ALA A 359 -7.68 -72.23 123.73
C ALA A 359 -7.36 -73.73 123.89
N ASP A 360 -6.25 -74.21 123.33
CA ASP A 360 -5.81 -75.62 123.46
C ASP A 360 -5.63 -76.06 124.93
N ALA A 361 -5.10 -75.18 125.80
CA ALA A 361 -4.87 -75.48 127.22
C ALA A 361 -6.16 -75.52 128.06
N LEU A 362 -7.12 -74.64 127.76
CA LEU A 362 -8.43 -74.64 128.42
C LEU A 362 -9.23 -75.92 128.11
N MET A 363 -9.17 -76.40 126.86
CA MET A 363 -9.84 -77.64 126.46
C MET A 363 -9.26 -78.87 127.18
N ALA A 364 -7.94 -78.93 127.37
CA ALA A 364 -7.30 -80.02 128.10
C ALA A 364 -7.69 -80.04 129.59
N GLU A 365 -7.79 -78.87 130.24
CA GLU A 365 -8.21 -78.74 131.64
C GLU A 365 -9.66 -79.19 131.88
N ASP A 366 -10.54 -78.97 130.91
CA ASP A 366 -11.94 -79.40 130.98
C ASP A 366 -12.07 -80.93 130.91
N TYR A 367 -11.34 -81.56 129.98
CA TYR A 367 -11.32 -83.02 129.83
C TYR A 367 -10.79 -83.75 131.08
N LEU A 368 -9.78 -83.18 131.75
CA LEU A 368 -9.28 -83.70 133.04
C LEU A 368 -10.36 -83.66 134.14
N ARG A 369 -11.23 -82.64 134.12
CA ARG A 369 -12.30 -82.47 135.11
C ARG A 369 -13.36 -83.55 134.94
N GLU A 370 -13.77 -83.82 133.71
CA GLU A 370 -14.73 -84.87 133.37
C GLU A 370 -14.26 -86.25 133.85
N LEU A 371 -13.00 -86.61 133.56
CA LEU A 371 -12.41 -87.88 134.01
C LEU A 371 -12.36 -88.02 135.54
N ARG A 372 -12.12 -86.91 136.28
CA ARG A 372 -12.13 -86.90 137.76
C ARG A 372 -13.53 -87.14 138.33
N GLU A 373 -14.55 -86.53 137.74
CA GLU A 373 -15.93 -86.71 138.16
C GLU A 373 -16.42 -88.14 137.91
N GLU A 374 -16.08 -88.71 136.75
CA GLU A 374 -16.47 -90.07 136.38
C GLU A 374 -15.84 -91.13 137.30
N LEU A 375 -14.57 -90.96 137.68
CA LEU A 375 -13.91 -91.78 138.69
C LEU A 375 -14.54 -91.60 140.08
N GLY A 376 -14.91 -90.36 140.45
CA GLY A 376 -15.56 -90.03 141.71
C GLY A 376 -16.93 -90.69 141.88
N GLN A 377 -17.73 -90.78 140.81
CA GLN A 377 -19.03 -91.44 140.83
C GLN A 377 -18.90 -92.97 141.04
N LEU A 378 -17.90 -93.61 140.42
CA LEU A 378 -17.64 -95.03 140.58
C LEU A 378 -17.11 -95.39 141.98
N ASP A 379 -16.38 -94.48 142.63
CA ASP A 379 -15.86 -94.70 143.99
C ASP A 379 -16.96 -94.66 145.08
N ALA A 380 -18.12 -94.05 144.82
CA ALA A 380 -19.21 -93.90 145.79
C ALA A 380 -20.13 -95.13 146.00
N GLN A 381 -20.06 -96.18 145.17
CA GLN A 381 -21.02 -97.30 145.17
C GLN A 381 -20.71 -98.42 146.22
N ARG A 382 -21.74 -99.14 146.73
CA ARG A 382 -21.59 -100.20 147.75
C ARG A 382 -21.39 -101.63 147.19
N SER A 383 -21.07 -102.56 148.09
CA SER A 383 -20.11 -103.68 148.01
C SER A 383 -20.16 -104.66 146.83
N VAL A 384 -21.30 -104.91 146.17
CA VAL A 384 -21.37 -105.89 145.05
C VAL A 384 -21.17 -105.24 143.68
N ALA A 385 -21.57 -103.97 143.50
CA ALA A 385 -21.38 -103.22 142.25
C ALA A 385 -19.93 -102.71 142.09
N ARG A 386 -19.32 -102.25 143.20
CA ARG A 386 -17.92 -101.79 143.25
C ARG A 386 -16.92 -102.91 142.86
N TRP A 387 -17.27 -104.18 143.05
CA TRP A 387 -16.45 -105.33 142.67
C TRP A 387 -16.51 -105.62 141.16
N ARG A 388 -17.69 -105.51 140.53
CA ARG A 388 -17.85 -105.66 139.06
C ARG A 388 -17.18 -104.54 138.26
N ALA A 389 -17.00 -103.35 138.85
CA ALA A 389 -16.44 -102.16 138.18
C ALA A 389 -14.91 -101.98 138.38
N ARG A 390 -14.18 -103.02 138.79
CA ARG A 390 -12.74 -102.93 139.12
C ARG A 390 -11.86 -102.56 137.93
N GLU A 391 -12.09 -103.15 136.76
CA GLU A 391 -11.33 -102.86 135.53
C GLU A 391 -11.50 -101.40 135.09
N LYS A 392 -12.75 -100.94 134.96
CA LYS A 392 -13.07 -99.56 134.54
C LYS A 392 -12.46 -98.48 135.45
N ARG A 393 -12.38 -98.75 136.75
CA ARG A 393 -11.74 -97.85 137.74
C ARG A 393 -10.21 -97.81 137.66
N GLN A 394 -9.60 -98.89 137.20
CA GLN A 394 -8.15 -98.92 137.00
C GLN A 394 -7.80 -98.21 135.68
N GLU A 395 -8.59 -98.44 134.64
CA GLU A 395 -8.51 -97.72 133.36
C GLU A 395 -8.66 -96.19 133.55
N LEU A 396 -9.68 -95.74 134.27
CA LEU A 396 -9.89 -94.31 134.55
C LEU A 396 -8.76 -93.68 135.38
N ARG A 397 -8.11 -94.44 136.28
CA ARG A 397 -6.96 -93.93 137.05
C ARG A 397 -5.72 -93.77 136.19
N GLU A 398 -5.46 -94.71 135.28
CA GLU A 398 -4.36 -94.60 134.32
C GLU A 398 -4.59 -93.44 133.34
N GLN A 399 -5.82 -93.27 132.84
CA GLN A 399 -6.18 -92.12 131.98
C GLN A 399 -6.11 -90.77 132.71
N LEU A 400 -6.42 -90.73 134.01
CA LEU A 400 -6.26 -89.52 134.81
C LEU A 400 -4.79 -89.10 134.88
N ALA A 401 -3.90 -90.05 135.18
CA ALA A 401 -2.48 -89.78 135.33
C ALA A 401 -1.84 -89.24 134.03
N VAL A 402 -2.22 -89.80 132.87
CA VAL A 402 -1.76 -89.32 131.56
C VAL A 402 -2.30 -87.92 131.27
N THR A 403 -3.58 -87.67 131.56
CA THR A 403 -4.24 -86.40 131.25
C THR A 403 -3.79 -85.26 132.17
N GLU A 404 -3.47 -85.55 133.44
CA GLU A 404 -2.87 -84.60 134.38
C GLU A 404 -1.51 -84.08 133.87
N GLU A 405 -0.70 -84.96 133.28
CA GLU A 405 0.58 -84.59 132.69
C GLU A 405 0.39 -83.78 131.39
N ASP A 406 -0.60 -84.12 130.56
CA ASP A 406 -0.93 -83.42 129.32
C ASP A 406 -1.46 -81.99 129.57
N VAL A 407 -2.28 -81.80 130.61
CA VAL A 407 -2.74 -80.49 131.09
C VAL A 407 -1.57 -79.64 131.59
N ALA A 408 -0.66 -80.24 132.37
CA ALA A 408 0.53 -79.54 132.85
C ALA A 408 1.46 -79.12 131.69
N ARG A 409 1.49 -79.88 130.59
CA ARG A 409 2.27 -79.57 129.39
C ARG A 409 1.62 -78.45 128.55
N THR A 410 0.33 -78.56 128.26
CA THR A 410 -0.41 -77.59 127.45
C THR A 410 -0.53 -76.23 128.14
N ARG A 411 -0.74 -76.19 129.46
CA ARG A 411 -0.72 -74.94 130.25
C ARG A 411 0.63 -74.23 130.15
N ARG A 412 1.74 -74.96 130.25
CA ARG A 412 3.10 -74.38 130.09
C ARG A 412 3.33 -73.84 128.67
N ALA A 413 2.89 -74.56 127.64
CA ALA A 413 2.99 -74.11 126.25
C ALA A 413 2.16 -72.86 125.96
N ALA A 414 0.93 -72.78 126.48
CA ALA A 414 0.07 -71.60 126.36
C ALA A 414 0.67 -70.37 127.05
N GLN A 415 1.22 -70.56 128.26
CA GLN A 415 1.83 -69.47 129.00
C GLN A 415 3.09 -68.95 128.30
N ALA A 416 3.96 -69.83 127.78
CA ALA A 416 5.14 -69.44 127.00
C ALA A 416 4.80 -68.71 125.68
N ALA A 417 3.75 -69.15 124.97
CA ALA A 417 3.30 -68.51 123.73
C ALA A 417 2.77 -67.08 123.98
N ARG A 418 2.04 -66.88 125.08
CA ARG A 418 1.55 -65.56 125.49
C ARG A 418 2.69 -64.59 125.80
N THR A 419 3.67 -65.00 126.61
CA THR A 419 4.80 -64.12 126.96
C THR A 419 5.62 -63.74 125.73
N THR A 420 5.78 -64.67 124.77
CA THR A 420 6.52 -64.41 123.52
C THR A 420 5.77 -63.44 122.60
N ALA A 421 4.45 -63.57 122.50
CA ALA A 421 3.63 -62.66 121.70
C ALA A 421 3.55 -61.26 122.32
N GLU A 422 3.37 -61.15 123.64
CA GLU A 422 3.37 -59.87 124.35
C GLU A 422 4.71 -59.13 124.16
N ALA A 423 5.84 -59.83 124.24
CA ALA A 423 7.16 -59.23 123.98
C ALA A 423 7.32 -58.73 122.52
N HIS A 424 6.87 -59.49 121.52
CA HIS A 424 6.97 -59.10 120.11
C HIS A 424 6.03 -57.94 119.74
N ILE A 425 4.83 -57.90 120.32
CA ILE A 425 3.86 -56.84 120.07
C ILE A 425 4.37 -55.51 120.62
N VAL A 426 4.95 -55.50 121.82
CA VAL A 426 5.54 -54.28 122.40
C VAL A 426 6.71 -53.76 121.54
N ALA A 427 7.52 -54.65 120.97
CA ALA A 427 8.58 -54.27 120.04
C ALA A 427 8.02 -53.66 118.74
N LEU A 428 7.02 -54.33 118.12
CA LEU A 428 6.38 -53.84 116.90
C LEU A 428 5.61 -52.52 117.10
N GLU A 429 4.97 -52.33 118.25
CA GLU A 429 4.26 -51.08 118.58
C GLU A 429 5.22 -49.89 118.72
N LYS A 430 6.41 -50.13 119.29
CA LYS A 430 7.46 -49.13 119.34
C LYS A 430 7.98 -48.78 117.94
N ASP A 431 8.29 -49.79 117.14
CA ASP A 431 8.76 -49.58 115.77
C ASP A 431 7.70 -48.84 114.91
N LEU A 432 6.41 -49.14 115.10
CA LEU A 432 5.32 -48.46 114.40
C LEU A 432 5.15 -47.00 114.84
N ALA A 433 5.28 -46.72 116.13
CA ALA A 433 5.20 -45.36 116.68
C ALA A 433 6.35 -44.49 116.16
N ASP A 434 7.57 -45.03 116.15
CA ASP A 434 8.76 -44.35 115.63
C ASP A 434 8.66 -44.11 114.12
N LEU A 435 8.13 -45.08 113.36
CA LEU A 435 7.95 -44.97 111.91
C LEU A 435 6.89 -43.92 111.54
N VAL A 436 5.75 -43.86 112.26
CA VAL A 436 4.67 -42.89 112.01
C VAL A 436 5.07 -41.47 112.42
N ALA A 437 5.80 -41.30 113.53
CA ALA A 437 6.28 -39.99 113.98
C ALA A 437 7.23 -39.32 112.96
N GLY A 438 7.91 -40.11 112.12
CA GLY A 438 8.84 -39.64 111.09
C GLY A 438 8.21 -39.32 109.72
N ILE A 439 6.89 -39.36 109.57
CA ILE A 439 6.20 -39.10 108.30
C ILE A 439 5.65 -37.68 108.24
N THR A 440 6.02 -36.91 107.21
CA THR A 440 5.70 -35.48 107.09
C THR A 440 4.37 -35.18 106.41
N HIS A 441 3.85 -36.10 105.58
CA HIS A 441 2.58 -35.92 104.87
C HIS A 441 1.58 -37.04 105.19
N THR A 442 0.32 -36.67 105.43
CA THR A 442 -0.76 -37.65 105.62
C THR A 442 -1.18 -38.28 104.29
N PRO A 443 -1.80 -39.47 104.31
CA PRO A 443 -2.30 -40.13 103.09
C PRO A 443 -3.27 -39.26 102.28
N GLU A 444 -4.14 -38.49 102.94
CA GLU A 444 -5.10 -37.59 102.29
C GLU A 444 -4.39 -36.44 101.57
N ARG A 445 -3.29 -35.93 102.14
CA ARG A 445 -2.50 -34.87 101.53
C ARG A 445 -1.74 -35.37 100.30
N ILE A 446 -1.24 -36.61 100.32
CA ILE A 446 -0.58 -37.24 99.18
C ILE A 446 -1.58 -37.42 98.02
N ALA A 447 -2.77 -37.96 98.30
CA ALA A 447 -3.83 -38.12 97.29
C ALA A 447 -4.26 -36.78 96.67
N ALA A 448 -4.37 -35.72 97.49
CA ALA A 448 -4.70 -34.38 97.00
C ALA A 448 -3.60 -33.80 96.07
N LEU A 449 -2.32 -34.08 96.34
CA LEU A 449 -1.20 -33.65 95.49
C LEU A 449 -1.16 -34.41 94.16
N GLU A 450 -1.44 -35.72 94.18
CA GLU A 450 -1.54 -36.53 92.95
C GLU A 450 -2.70 -36.06 92.05
N GLN A 451 -3.86 -35.76 92.64
CA GLN A 451 -5.00 -35.21 91.91
C GLN A 451 -4.70 -33.82 91.32
N ALA A 452 -4.01 -32.96 92.07
CA ALA A 452 -3.59 -31.64 91.59
C ALA A 452 -2.59 -31.73 90.42
N LEU A 453 -1.66 -32.68 90.45
CA LEU A 453 -0.73 -32.94 89.34
C LEU A 453 -1.47 -33.44 88.09
N ALA A 454 -2.36 -34.42 88.25
CA ALA A 454 -3.16 -34.95 87.14
C ALA A 454 -4.03 -33.86 86.48
N SER A 455 -4.64 -32.99 87.29
CA SER A 455 -5.42 -31.84 86.80
C SER A 455 -4.55 -30.82 86.05
N ALA A 456 -3.38 -30.47 86.60
CA ALA A 456 -2.45 -29.53 85.96
C ALA A 456 -1.87 -30.07 84.64
N GLN A 457 -1.53 -31.37 84.59
CA GLN A 457 -1.06 -32.03 83.37
C GLN A 457 -2.14 -32.12 82.29
N SER A 458 -3.39 -32.41 82.67
CA SER A 458 -4.54 -32.40 81.75
C SER A 458 -4.72 -31.01 81.14
N THR A 459 -4.69 -29.97 81.98
CA THR A 459 -4.81 -28.57 81.55
C THR A 459 -3.69 -28.17 80.57
N TYR A 460 -2.45 -28.59 80.82
CA TYR A 460 -1.33 -28.33 79.91
C TYR A 460 -1.50 -29.04 78.55
N ARG A 461 -1.98 -30.29 78.53
CA ARG A 461 -2.26 -31.01 77.28
C ARG A 461 -3.36 -30.32 76.47
N SER A 462 -4.47 -29.92 77.10
CA SER A 462 -5.53 -29.17 76.42
C SER A 462 -5.05 -27.84 75.84
N ALA A 463 -4.13 -27.15 76.55
CA ALA A 463 -3.54 -25.91 76.05
C ALA A 463 -2.59 -26.13 74.84
N LEU A 464 -1.87 -27.27 74.78
CA LEU A 464 -1.08 -27.65 73.61
C LEU A 464 -1.95 -27.89 72.37
N ASP A 465 -3.05 -28.62 72.53
CA ASP A 465 -3.99 -28.90 71.43
C ASP A 465 -4.63 -27.61 70.91
N LEU A 466 -4.98 -26.69 71.82
CA LEU A 466 -5.52 -25.37 71.46
C LEU A 466 -4.52 -24.54 70.65
N VAL A 467 -3.24 -24.50 71.04
CA VAL A 467 -2.20 -23.79 70.29
C VAL A 467 -2.02 -24.40 68.89
N ALA A 468 -2.02 -25.73 68.78
CA ALA A 468 -1.91 -26.40 67.49
C ALA A 468 -3.07 -26.03 66.55
N ALA A 469 -4.31 -26.09 67.06
CA ALA A 469 -5.50 -25.71 66.29
C ALA A 469 -5.49 -24.24 65.86
N ARG A 470 -5.12 -23.31 66.75
CA ARG A 470 -5.04 -21.87 66.42
C ARG A 470 -3.95 -21.54 65.42
N ARG A 471 -2.83 -22.27 65.46
CA ARG A 471 -1.72 -22.08 64.52
C ARG A 471 -2.08 -22.55 63.11
N GLU A 472 -2.80 -23.66 63.00
CA GLU A 472 -3.34 -24.15 61.73
C GLU A 472 -4.36 -23.16 61.14
N GLU A 473 -5.29 -22.67 61.96
CA GLU A 473 -6.28 -21.66 61.57
C GLU A 473 -5.62 -20.37 61.05
N THR A 474 -4.61 -19.86 61.77
CA THR A 474 -3.85 -18.65 61.36
C THR A 474 -3.16 -18.86 60.01
N THR A 475 -2.51 -20.01 59.81
CA THR A 475 -1.82 -20.34 58.56
C THR A 475 -2.79 -20.41 57.36
N LEU A 476 -3.98 -20.98 57.58
CA LEU A 476 -5.03 -21.05 56.56
C LEU A 476 -5.53 -19.65 56.17
N LEU A 477 -5.76 -18.78 57.16
CA LEU A 477 -6.22 -17.41 56.94
C LEU A 477 -5.16 -16.55 56.25
N GLU A 478 -3.87 -16.65 56.62
CA GLU A 478 -2.77 -15.95 55.94
C GLU A 478 -2.69 -16.31 54.45
N ARG A 479 -2.81 -17.60 54.11
CA ARG A 479 -2.88 -18.04 52.70
C ARG A 479 -4.11 -17.48 51.99
N ALA A 480 -5.25 -17.40 52.68
CA ALA A 480 -6.46 -16.81 52.15
C ALA A 480 -6.30 -15.30 51.89
N VAL A 481 -5.56 -14.56 52.74
CA VAL A 481 -5.25 -13.13 52.52
C VAL A 481 -4.46 -12.95 51.23
N VAL A 482 -3.39 -13.73 51.02
CA VAL A 482 -2.58 -13.66 49.79
C VAL A 482 -3.44 -13.95 48.56
N ARG A 483 -4.30 -14.97 48.63
CA ARG A 483 -5.22 -15.32 47.54
C ARG A 483 -6.21 -14.19 47.22
N ALA A 484 -6.78 -13.55 48.24
CA ALA A 484 -7.72 -12.44 48.08
C ALA A 484 -7.03 -11.19 47.49
N LEU A 485 -5.80 -10.88 47.92
CA LEU A 485 -5.02 -9.77 47.36
C LEU A 485 -4.67 -9.99 45.89
N ASN A 486 -4.19 -11.18 45.52
CA ASN A 486 -3.90 -11.51 44.13
C ASN A 486 -5.17 -11.44 43.26
N ALA A 487 -6.31 -11.88 43.78
CA ALA A 487 -7.60 -11.76 43.09
C ALA A 487 -8.02 -10.29 42.89
N ALA A 488 -7.82 -9.44 43.90
CA ALA A 488 -8.11 -8.00 43.82
C ALA A 488 -7.21 -7.29 42.80
N GLU A 489 -5.91 -7.59 42.78
CA GLU A 489 -4.98 -7.03 41.80
C GLU A 489 -5.32 -7.46 40.36
N LEU A 490 -5.59 -8.76 40.16
CA LEU A 490 -5.93 -9.29 38.85
C LEU A 490 -7.23 -8.67 38.30
N THR A 491 -8.26 -8.54 39.13
CA THR A 491 -9.53 -7.93 38.73
C THR A 491 -9.40 -6.43 38.44
N ALA A 492 -8.69 -5.68 39.29
CA ALA A 492 -8.43 -4.25 39.08
C ALA A 492 -7.64 -3.99 37.79
N ARG A 493 -6.60 -4.79 37.53
CA ARG A 493 -5.81 -4.69 36.30
C ARG A 493 -6.64 -4.98 35.05
N ALA A 494 -7.53 -5.98 35.11
CA ALA A 494 -8.40 -6.31 33.98
C ALA A 494 -9.41 -5.19 33.69
N GLU A 495 -10.02 -4.59 34.71
CA GLU A 495 -10.93 -3.44 34.58
C GLU A 495 -10.21 -2.21 34.01
N GLN A 496 -9.00 -1.89 34.48
CA GLN A 496 -8.22 -0.76 33.97
C GLN A 496 -7.91 -0.86 32.47
N GLN A 497 -7.72 -2.08 31.96
CA GLN A 497 -7.46 -2.35 30.54
C GLN A 497 -8.73 -2.55 29.71
N ASP A 498 -9.91 -2.44 30.33
CA ASP A 498 -11.21 -2.67 29.71
C ASP A 498 -11.35 -4.08 29.09
N TRP A 499 -10.60 -5.06 29.60
CA TRP A 499 -10.61 -6.43 29.08
C TRP A 499 -11.96 -7.13 29.22
N PRO A 500 -12.69 -7.01 30.35
CA PRO A 500 -14.00 -7.65 30.49
C PRO A 500 -15.03 -7.17 29.46
N ALA A 501 -15.09 -5.86 29.20
CA ALA A 501 -16.04 -5.29 28.23
C ALA A 501 -15.70 -5.72 26.80
N ARG A 502 -14.42 -5.70 26.42
CA ARG A 502 -13.93 -6.18 25.13
C ARG A 502 -14.18 -7.67 24.93
N HIS A 503 -13.95 -8.49 25.96
CA HIS A 503 -14.25 -9.92 25.93
C HIS A 503 -15.75 -10.17 25.75
N ALA A 504 -16.61 -9.48 26.50
CA ALA A 504 -18.05 -9.59 26.33
C ALA A 504 -18.54 -9.17 24.93
N ARG A 505 -17.90 -8.15 24.33
CA ARG A 505 -18.18 -7.73 22.94
C ARG A 505 -17.73 -8.79 21.93
N ALA A 506 -16.53 -9.37 22.12
CA ALA A 506 -16.02 -10.46 21.29
C ALA A 506 -16.93 -11.69 21.34
N GLU A 507 -17.38 -12.10 22.53
CA GLU A 507 -18.30 -13.24 22.72
C GLU A 507 -19.66 -13.01 22.04
N ARG A 508 -20.19 -11.78 22.04
CA ARG A 508 -21.42 -11.44 21.29
C ARG A 508 -21.21 -11.45 19.78
N LEU A 509 -20.01 -11.11 19.31
CA LEU A 509 -19.68 -10.97 17.89
C LEU A 509 -19.32 -12.33 17.24
N ARG A 510 -18.66 -13.23 17.99
CA ARG A 510 -18.26 -14.58 17.55
C ARG A 510 -19.36 -15.36 16.83
N PRO A 511 -20.57 -15.59 17.40
CA PRO A 511 -21.60 -16.37 16.73
C PRO A 511 -22.09 -15.69 15.43
N ARG A 512 -22.11 -14.35 15.38
CA ARG A 512 -22.46 -13.60 14.17
C ARG A 512 -21.40 -13.77 13.09
N VAL A 513 -20.12 -13.69 13.44
CA VAL A 513 -19.00 -13.91 12.50
C VAL A 513 -18.99 -15.35 11.98
N THR A 514 -19.30 -16.34 12.81
CA THR A 514 -19.44 -17.74 12.37
C THR A 514 -20.60 -17.91 11.38
N ALA A 515 -21.77 -17.33 11.65
CA ALA A 515 -22.90 -17.36 10.73
C ALA A 515 -22.60 -16.62 9.41
N ASP A 516 -21.93 -15.47 9.50
CA ASP A 516 -21.48 -14.68 8.36
C ASP A 516 -20.46 -15.44 7.50
N ALA A 517 -19.50 -16.14 8.12
CA ALA A 517 -18.53 -16.98 7.41
C ALA A 517 -19.22 -18.12 6.62
N ALA A 518 -20.29 -18.69 7.16
CA ALA A 518 -21.08 -19.72 6.47
C ALA A 518 -21.92 -19.16 5.32
N ARG A 519 -22.43 -17.91 5.43
CA ARG A 519 -23.22 -17.26 4.36
C ARG A 519 -22.38 -16.56 3.31
N ARG A 520 -21.10 -16.29 3.60
CA ARG A 520 -20.21 -15.53 2.73
C ARG A 520 -20.12 -16.10 1.32
N SER A 521 -19.92 -17.41 1.18
CA SER A 521 -19.81 -18.05 -0.14
C SER A 521 -21.09 -17.88 -0.95
N THR A 522 -22.26 -18.04 -0.31
CA THR A 522 -23.56 -17.83 -0.96
C THR A 522 -23.75 -16.38 -1.40
N LEU A 523 -23.38 -15.41 -0.56
CA LEU A 523 -23.44 -13.98 -0.93
C LEU A 523 -22.47 -13.65 -2.08
N GLU A 524 -21.28 -14.25 -2.10
CA GLU A 524 -20.32 -14.10 -3.21
C GLU A 524 -20.88 -14.69 -4.52
N GLU A 525 -21.54 -15.85 -4.46
CA GLU A 525 -22.24 -16.47 -5.61
C GLU A 525 -23.43 -15.63 -6.09
N GLU A 526 -24.28 -15.14 -5.18
CA GLU A 526 -25.40 -14.25 -5.51
C GLU A 526 -24.91 -12.94 -6.14
N PHE A 527 -23.82 -12.36 -5.61
CA PHE A 527 -23.19 -11.18 -6.20
C PHE A 527 -22.72 -11.45 -7.63
N GLN A 528 -22.07 -12.60 -7.86
CA GLN A 528 -21.59 -12.99 -9.18
C GLN A 528 -22.75 -13.19 -10.17
N GLN A 529 -23.84 -13.84 -9.75
CA GLN A 529 -25.04 -14.03 -10.59
C GLN A 529 -25.70 -12.69 -10.96
N VAL A 530 -25.88 -11.80 -9.99
CA VAL A 530 -26.45 -10.47 -10.23
C VAL A 530 -25.53 -9.62 -11.10
N GLN A 531 -24.21 -9.77 -10.96
CA GLN A 531 -23.22 -9.11 -11.83
C GLN A 531 -23.34 -9.59 -13.28
N GLU A 532 -23.45 -10.90 -13.52
CA GLU A 532 -23.65 -11.46 -14.85
C GLU A 532 -24.99 -11.04 -15.47
N GLU A 533 -26.05 -11.01 -14.66
CA GLU A 533 -27.37 -10.50 -15.06
C GLU A 533 -27.27 -9.02 -15.47
N TYR A 534 -26.62 -8.18 -14.65
CA TYR A 534 -26.41 -6.77 -14.93
C TYR A 534 -25.66 -6.56 -16.24
N GLU A 535 -24.57 -7.30 -16.49
CA GLU A 535 -23.80 -7.19 -17.73
C GLU A 535 -24.61 -7.59 -18.98
N ARG A 536 -25.44 -8.63 -18.88
CA ARG A 536 -26.34 -9.04 -19.97
C ARG A 536 -27.40 -7.98 -20.24
N LEU A 537 -28.05 -7.47 -19.19
CA LEU A 537 -29.06 -6.41 -19.32
C LEU A 537 -28.45 -5.11 -19.84
N ALA A 538 -27.22 -4.78 -19.43
CA ALA A 538 -26.50 -3.61 -19.91
C ALA A 538 -26.22 -3.68 -21.41
N ARG A 539 -25.76 -4.83 -21.92
CA ARG A 539 -25.56 -5.02 -23.37
C ARG A 539 -26.85 -4.86 -24.16
N ASN A 540 -27.96 -5.41 -23.66
CA ASN A 540 -29.28 -5.26 -24.31
C ASN A 540 -29.76 -3.80 -24.30
N ALA A 541 -29.70 -3.15 -23.13
CA ALA A 541 -30.06 -1.76 -22.96
C ALA A 541 -29.23 -0.83 -23.85
N GLN A 542 -27.91 -1.05 -23.95
CA GLN A 542 -27.04 -0.31 -24.85
C GLN A 542 -27.50 -0.40 -26.31
N GLY A 543 -27.77 -1.62 -26.78
CA GLY A 543 -28.23 -1.85 -28.14
C GLY A 543 -29.56 -1.16 -28.45
N GLU A 544 -30.52 -1.22 -27.53
CA GLU A 544 -31.82 -0.55 -27.67
C GLU A 544 -31.69 0.97 -27.69
N ILE A 545 -30.95 1.56 -26.75
CA ILE A 545 -30.74 3.03 -26.68
C ILE A 545 -30.11 3.54 -27.97
N ILE A 546 -29.08 2.85 -28.48
CA ILE A 546 -28.43 3.21 -29.75
C ILE A 546 -29.39 3.12 -30.93
N LYS A 547 -30.26 2.09 -30.95
CA LYS A 547 -31.25 1.88 -32.02
C LYS A 547 -32.37 2.91 -32.00
N SER A 548 -32.78 3.39 -30.83
CA SER A 548 -33.83 4.39 -30.67
C SER A 548 -33.34 5.83 -30.88
N ALA A 549 -32.04 6.09 -30.70
CA ALA A 549 -31.49 7.45 -30.81
C ALA A 549 -31.56 8.00 -32.25
N LYS A 550 -31.90 9.29 -32.34
CA LYS A 550 -31.88 10.09 -33.58
C LYS A 550 -30.48 10.58 -33.92
N LEU A 551 -29.64 10.86 -32.93
CA LEU A 551 -28.22 11.19 -33.11
C LEU A 551 -27.35 10.17 -32.40
N VAL A 552 -26.54 9.44 -33.16
CA VAL A 552 -25.50 8.57 -32.63
C VAL A 552 -24.14 9.23 -32.88
N ALA A 553 -23.45 9.63 -31.80
CA ALA A 553 -22.14 10.26 -31.86
C ALA A 553 -21.06 9.30 -31.35
N THR A 554 -20.04 9.01 -32.15
CA THR A 554 -18.98 8.04 -31.78
C THR A 554 -17.67 8.24 -32.55
N THR A 555 -16.60 7.54 -32.22
CA THR A 555 -15.37 7.55 -33.03
C THR A 555 -15.46 6.56 -34.20
N LEU A 556 -14.67 6.76 -35.26
CA LEU A 556 -14.58 5.81 -36.39
C LEU A 556 -14.15 4.40 -35.95
N ALA A 557 -13.36 4.31 -34.88
CA ALA A 557 -12.96 3.05 -34.27
C ALA A 557 -14.14 2.36 -33.58
N ARG A 558 -14.89 3.09 -32.74
CA ARG A 558 -16.08 2.57 -32.06
C ARG A 558 -17.24 2.26 -32.99
N PHE A 559 -17.43 3.06 -34.02
CA PHE A 559 -18.42 2.85 -35.08
C PHE A 559 -18.31 1.44 -35.70
N ARG A 560 -17.09 0.98 -36.01
CA ARG A 560 -16.87 -0.34 -36.65
C ARG A 560 -16.76 -1.51 -35.69
N THR A 561 -16.60 -1.28 -34.39
CA THR A 561 -16.48 -2.34 -33.37
C THR A 561 -17.78 -2.54 -32.58
N ASN A 562 -18.65 -1.54 -32.50
CA ASN A 562 -19.96 -1.66 -31.87
C ASN A 562 -21.03 -2.08 -32.90
N LYS A 563 -21.55 -3.30 -32.77
CA LYS A 563 -22.55 -3.87 -33.67
C LYS A 563 -23.82 -3.01 -33.80
N ALA A 564 -24.35 -2.49 -32.69
CA ALA A 564 -25.58 -1.70 -32.72
C ALA A 564 -25.40 -0.36 -33.46
N VAL A 565 -24.20 0.24 -33.36
CA VAL A 565 -23.87 1.45 -34.12
C VAL A 565 -23.65 1.11 -35.60
N PHE A 566 -22.93 0.03 -35.90
CA PHE A 566 -22.59 -0.37 -37.27
C PHE A 566 -23.81 -0.77 -38.12
N GLU A 567 -24.84 -1.37 -37.50
CA GLU A 567 -26.04 -1.85 -38.21
C GLU A 567 -26.83 -0.71 -38.89
N GLY A 568 -26.88 0.50 -38.32
CA GLY A 568 -27.68 1.61 -38.86
C GLY A 568 -29.18 1.30 -38.84
N PRO A 569 -29.99 1.79 -39.80
CA PRO A 569 -29.64 2.73 -40.88
C PRO A 569 -29.48 4.18 -40.38
N TYR A 570 -28.82 5.03 -41.17
CA TYR A 570 -28.72 6.47 -40.93
C TYR A 570 -29.10 7.26 -42.18
N ASP A 571 -29.95 8.26 -42.04
CA ASP A 571 -30.31 9.17 -43.14
C ASP A 571 -29.11 10.01 -43.56
N VAL A 572 -28.37 10.51 -42.56
CA VAL A 572 -27.20 11.38 -42.75
C VAL A 572 -26.00 10.86 -41.97
N VAL A 573 -24.84 10.80 -42.62
CA VAL A 573 -23.55 10.54 -41.97
C VAL A 573 -22.68 11.79 -42.05
N LEU A 574 -22.19 12.25 -40.91
CA LEU A 574 -21.28 13.38 -40.78
C LEU A 574 -19.96 12.86 -40.25
N VAL A 575 -18.90 13.01 -41.03
CA VAL A 575 -17.53 12.61 -40.64
C VAL A 575 -16.74 13.87 -40.34
N ASP A 576 -16.46 14.14 -39.07
CA ASP A 576 -15.58 15.24 -38.67
C ASP A 576 -14.12 14.79 -38.56
N GLU A 577 -13.18 15.70 -38.78
CA GLU A 577 -11.74 15.40 -38.90
C GLU A 577 -11.43 14.32 -39.98
N ALA A 578 -12.20 14.29 -41.08
CA ALA A 578 -12.07 13.30 -42.15
C ALA A 578 -10.68 13.28 -42.82
N GLY A 579 -9.93 14.39 -42.76
CA GLY A 579 -8.56 14.48 -43.26
C GLY A 579 -7.53 13.72 -42.42
N ALA A 580 -7.86 13.36 -41.18
CA ALA A 580 -7.01 12.54 -40.30
C ALA A 580 -7.41 11.06 -40.25
N ALA A 581 -8.50 10.69 -40.92
CA ALA A 581 -8.94 9.32 -41.06
C ALA A 581 -8.35 8.66 -42.32
N THR A 582 -8.18 7.34 -42.29
CA THR A 582 -7.80 6.62 -43.50
C THR A 582 -8.98 6.57 -44.48
N LEU A 583 -8.70 6.63 -45.78
CA LEU A 583 -9.75 6.56 -46.82
C LEU A 583 -10.73 5.38 -46.63
N PRO A 584 -10.30 4.14 -46.28
CA PRO A 584 -11.22 3.03 -46.08
C PRO A 584 -12.18 3.25 -44.90
N GLU A 585 -11.74 3.92 -43.81
CA GLU A 585 -12.62 4.24 -42.68
C GLU A 585 -13.72 5.21 -43.09
N VAL A 586 -13.37 6.23 -43.90
CA VAL A 586 -14.32 7.23 -44.39
C VAL A 586 -15.31 6.60 -45.38
N ILE A 587 -14.84 5.72 -46.26
CA ILE A 587 -15.71 4.95 -47.18
C ILE A 587 -16.70 4.08 -46.39
N LEU A 588 -16.22 3.37 -45.36
CA LEU A 588 -17.07 2.51 -44.54
C LEU A 588 -18.15 3.32 -43.80
N ALA A 589 -17.81 4.49 -43.25
CA ALA A 589 -18.78 5.38 -42.63
C ALA A 589 -19.80 5.92 -43.66
N THR A 590 -19.31 6.39 -44.81
CA THR A 590 -20.14 6.89 -45.91
C THR A 590 -21.15 5.85 -46.40
N ALA A 591 -20.78 4.57 -46.37
CA ALA A 591 -21.64 3.46 -46.79
C ALA A 591 -22.89 3.29 -45.91
N LYS A 592 -22.93 3.92 -44.73
CA LYS A 592 -24.08 3.86 -43.82
C LYS A 592 -25.06 5.02 -43.99
N ALA A 593 -24.76 5.99 -44.84
CA ALA A 593 -25.67 7.06 -45.20
C ALA A 593 -26.67 6.60 -46.27
N ILE A 594 -27.96 6.82 -46.03
CA ILE A 594 -29.01 6.61 -47.02
C ILE A 594 -29.08 7.80 -47.99
N ARG A 595 -29.08 9.03 -47.46
CA ARG A 595 -29.37 10.24 -48.23
C ARG A 595 -28.15 11.13 -48.44
N THR A 596 -27.39 11.38 -47.38
CA THR A 596 -26.30 12.36 -47.40
C THR A 596 -25.11 11.95 -46.56
N ALA A 597 -23.91 12.13 -47.12
CA ALA A 597 -22.67 12.06 -46.37
C ALA A 597 -21.91 13.38 -46.50
N VAL A 598 -21.50 13.98 -45.38
CA VAL A 598 -20.65 15.17 -45.40
C VAL A 598 -19.35 14.87 -44.66
N LEU A 599 -18.25 15.15 -45.33
CA LEU A 599 -16.90 14.84 -44.89
C LEU A 599 -16.18 16.15 -44.58
N LEU A 600 -16.07 16.48 -43.30
CA LEU A 600 -15.50 17.72 -42.79
C LEU A 600 -14.09 17.47 -42.30
N GLY A 601 -13.15 18.36 -42.62
CA GLY A 601 -11.79 18.20 -42.12
C GLY A 601 -10.83 19.28 -42.59
N ASP A 602 -9.56 19.07 -42.28
CA ASP A 602 -8.46 19.92 -42.73
C ASP A 602 -7.27 19.08 -43.20
N PHE A 603 -7.15 18.86 -44.51
CA PHE A 603 -6.04 18.10 -45.12
C PHE A 603 -4.68 18.84 -45.03
N MET A 604 -4.68 20.09 -44.56
CA MET A 604 -3.46 20.85 -44.24
C MET A 604 -2.97 20.63 -42.80
N GLN A 605 -3.70 19.87 -41.99
CA GLN A 605 -3.24 19.37 -40.69
C GLN A 605 -2.63 17.96 -40.82
N LEU A 606 -2.39 17.29 -39.70
CA LEU A 606 -1.86 15.93 -39.69
C LEU A 606 -2.88 14.97 -40.31
N GLY A 607 -2.40 14.19 -41.28
CA GLY A 607 -3.17 13.13 -41.93
C GLY A 607 -3.17 11.82 -41.14
N PRO A 608 -3.76 10.75 -41.70
CA PRO A 608 -3.77 9.45 -41.05
C PRO A 608 -2.37 8.91 -40.79
N VAL A 609 -2.20 8.20 -39.66
CA VAL A 609 -0.95 7.53 -39.32
C VAL A 609 -0.82 6.25 -40.15
N VAL A 610 0.00 6.30 -41.20
CA VAL A 610 0.28 5.17 -42.09
C VAL A 610 1.64 4.54 -41.77
N GLU A 611 1.67 3.22 -41.64
CA GLU A 611 2.91 2.46 -41.40
C GLU A 611 3.92 2.64 -42.55
N GLU A 612 5.20 2.85 -42.21
CA GLU A 612 6.23 3.17 -43.20
C GLU A 612 6.42 2.03 -44.23
N ARG A 613 6.29 0.77 -43.80
CA ARG A 613 6.37 -0.40 -44.68
C ARG A 613 5.32 -0.37 -45.81
N LEU A 614 4.14 0.21 -45.57
CA LEU A 614 3.11 0.35 -46.61
C LEU A 614 3.52 1.38 -47.67
N LYS A 615 4.27 2.41 -47.28
CA LYS A 615 4.74 3.45 -48.22
C LYS A 615 5.87 2.93 -49.11
N GLU A 616 6.64 1.96 -48.62
CA GLU A 616 7.71 1.28 -49.36
C GLU A 616 7.17 0.29 -50.42
N LEU A 617 5.90 -0.14 -50.30
CA LEU A 617 5.29 -1.05 -51.27
C LEU A 617 4.93 -0.32 -52.57
N ASP A 618 5.57 -0.72 -53.67
CA ASP A 618 5.24 -0.24 -55.02
C ASP A 618 4.02 -0.97 -55.61
N ARG A 619 2.87 -0.81 -54.95
CA ARG A 619 1.61 -1.46 -55.33
C ARG A 619 0.53 -0.43 -55.67
N PRO A 620 -0.06 -0.45 -56.88
CA PRO A 620 -1.06 0.54 -57.30
C PRO A 620 -2.29 0.60 -56.40
N ASP A 621 -2.75 -0.54 -55.89
CA ASP A 621 -3.90 -0.63 -54.98
C ASP A 621 -3.59 -0.03 -53.59
N VAL A 622 -2.39 -0.27 -53.05
CA VAL A 622 -1.95 0.35 -51.77
C VAL A 622 -1.83 1.86 -51.93
N LYS A 623 -1.17 2.32 -53.00
CA LYS A 623 -0.99 3.74 -53.32
C LYS A 623 -2.30 4.48 -53.52
N ARG A 624 -3.33 3.80 -54.04
CA ARG A 624 -4.67 4.37 -54.23
C ARG A 624 -5.50 4.38 -52.96
N TRP A 625 -5.51 3.28 -52.19
CA TRP A 625 -6.52 3.08 -51.14
C TRP A 625 -6.04 3.31 -49.70
N LEU A 626 -4.74 3.22 -49.44
CA LEU A 626 -4.21 3.26 -48.07
C LEU A 626 -3.30 4.45 -47.78
N LEU A 627 -2.69 5.04 -48.80
CA LEU A 627 -1.79 6.19 -48.65
C LEU A 627 -2.49 7.56 -48.63
N PRO A 628 -3.47 7.85 -49.52
CA PRO A 628 -4.10 9.16 -49.54
C PRO A 628 -5.17 9.30 -48.46
N ASP A 629 -5.34 10.52 -47.97
CA ASP A 629 -6.56 10.92 -47.26
C ASP A 629 -7.73 11.14 -48.24
N VAL A 630 -8.92 11.38 -47.70
CA VAL A 630 -10.13 11.51 -48.52
C VAL A 630 -10.13 12.74 -49.45
N PHE A 631 -9.47 13.83 -49.05
CA PHE A 631 -9.36 15.03 -49.89
C PHE A 631 -8.41 14.76 -51.05
N GLN A 632 -7.26 14.15 -50.78
CA GLN A 632 -6.28 13.77 -51.80
C GLN A 632 -6.87 12.78 -52.82
N HIS A 633 -7.67 11.80 -52.35
CA HIS A 633 -8.38 10.86 -53.22
C HIS A 633 -9.39 11.55 -54.15
N CYS A 634 -10.00 12.64 -53.70
CA CYS A 634 -10.89 13.48 -54.52
C CYS A 634 -10.15 14.54 -55.34
N GLY A 635 -8.82 14.45 -55.47
CA GLY A 635 -8.02 15.36 -56.29
C GLY A 635 -7.74 16.72 -55.64
N ILE A 636 -7.89 16.85 -54.31
CA ILE A 636 -7.61 18.09 -53.57
C ILE A 636 -6.27 17.93 -52.84
N GLN A 637 -5.24 18.65 -53.29
CA GLN A 637 -3.89 18.58 -52.72
C GLN A 637 -3.46 19.89 -52.07
N ASP A 638 -4.04 21.01 -52.50
CA ASP A 638 -3.75 22.33 -51.96
C ASP A 638 -5.01 23.20 -51.78
N PRO A 639 -4.90 24.34 -51.08
CA PRO A 639 -6.02 25.27 -50.88
C PRO A 639 -6.75 25.70 -52.16
N GLU A 640 -6.05 25.90 -53.27
CA GLU A 640 -6.67 26.36 -54.51
C GLU A 640 -7.48 25.26 -55.18
N ASP A 641 -7.02 24.00 -55.11
CA ASP A 641 -7.80 22.84 -55.54
C ASP A 641 -9.14 22.77 -54.78
N ALA A 642 -9.09 22.91 -53.45
CA ALA A 642 -10.27 22.85 -52.61
C ALA A 642 -11.29 23.94 -52.96
N ARG A 643 -10.82 25.15 -53.30
CA ARG A 643 -11.69 26.27 -53.71
C ARG A 643 -12.33 26.04 -55.08
N ARG A 644 -11.64 25.36 -55.99
CA ARG A 644 -12.12 25.09 -57.36
C ARG A 644 -13.02 23.87 -57.43
N HIS A 645 -12.92 22.95 -56.47
CA HIS A 645 -13.65 21.70 -56.50
C HIS A 645 -15.15 21.92 -56.23
N PRO A 646 -16.04 21.55 -57.16
CA PRO A 646 -17.47 21.92 -57.10
C PRO A 646 -18.23 21.28 -55.93
N ALA A 647 -17.78 20.12 -55.45
CA ALA A 647 -18.35 19.43 -54.30
C ALA A 647 -17.59 19.69 -52.98
N CYS A 648 -16.69 20.67 -52.93
CA CYS A 648 -15.94 21.05 -51.73
C CYS A 648 -16.29 22.47 -51.28
N VAL A 649 -16.95 22.58 -50.14
CA VAL A 649 -17.21 23.88 -49.51
C VAL A 649 -15.98 24.30 -48.70
N THR A 650 -15.42 25.46 -49.00
CA THR A 650 -14.22 25.98 -48.35
C THR A 650 -14.57 27.10 -47.35
N LEU A 651 -14.33 26.86 -46.06
CA LEU A 651 -14.50 27.87 -45.02
C LEU A 651 -13.22 28.72 -44.90
N THR A 652 -13.32 30.04 -44.85
CA THR A 652 -12.15 30.94 -44.92
C THR A 652 -12.01 31.91 -43.75
N GLU A 653 -13.08 32.13 -42.97
CA GLU A 653 -13.12 33.14 -41.91
C GLU A 653 -12.95 32.50 -40.53
N GLN A 654 -11.81 32.71 -39.87
CA GLN A 654 -11.46 32.15 -38.56
C GLN A 654 -11.76 33.11 -37.41
N ARG A 655 -12.04 32.55 -36.22
CA ARG A 655 -12.36 33.30 -35.00
C ARG A 655 -11.59 32.83 -33.76
N ARG A 656 -10.58 31.98 -33.91
CA ARG A 656 -9.89 31.32 -32.78
C ARG A 656 -8.72 32.14 -32.24
N PHE A 657 -7.84 32.61 -33.13
CA PHE A 657 -6.58 33.25 -32.76
C PHE A 657 -6.42 34.60 -33.46
N GLY A 658 -5.44 35.38 -33.00
CA GLY A 658 -5.17 36.73 -33.47
C GLY A 658 -4.40 36.79 -34.80
N PRO A 659 -4.04 38.02 -35.23
CA PRO A 659 -3.47 38.26 -36.54
C PRO A 659 -2.07 37.66 -36.74
N ALA A 660 -1.24 37.55 -35.69
CA ALA A 660 0.12 37.05 -35.84
C ALA A 660 0.14 35.53 -36.05
N VAL A 661 -0.65 34.77 -35.27
CA VAL A 661 -0.80 33.32 -35.46
C VAL A 661 -1.46 33.02 -36.80
N MET A 662 -2.46 33.83 -37.22
CA MET A 662 -3.07 33.71 -38.53
C MET A 662 -2.05 33.94 -39.66
N GLY A 663 -1.17 34.94 -39.53
CA GLY A 663 -0.08 35.18 -40.47
C GLY A 663 0.86 33.98 -40.59
N LEU A 664 1.26 33.41 -39.45
CA LEU A 664 2.07 32.19 -39.41
C LEU A 664 1.34 31.01 -40.07
N ALA A 665 0.10 30.72 -39.69
CA ALA A 665 -0.68 29.63 -40.26
C ALA A 665 -0.87 29.76 -41.79
N ASN A 666 -1.15 30.97 -42.28
CA ASN A 666 -1.24 31.26 -43.71
C ASN A 666 0.08 30.98 -44.42
N SER A 667 1.21 31.39 -43.85
CA SER A 667 2.53 31.16 -44.44
C SER A 667 2.93 29.68 -44.44
N LEU A 668 2.55 28.92 -43.42
CA LEU A 668 2.85 27.48 -43.30
C LEU A 668 1.97 26.63 -44.21
N ALA A 669 0.66 26.89 -44.26
CA ALA A 669 -0.33 25.94 -44.74
C ALA A 669 -1.41 26.52 -45.65
N TYR A 670 -1.97 27.69 -45.34
CA TYR A 670 -3.22 28.13 -45.97
C TYR A 670 -3.05 29.13 -47.13
N GLY A 671 -1.82 29.56 -47.46
CA GLY A 671 -1.54 30.38 -48.64
C GLY A 671 -2.23 31.74 -48.66
N GLY A 672 -2.47 32.34 -47.48
CA GLY A 672 -3.17 33.62 -47.35
C GLY A 672 -4.71 33.53 -47.41
N MET A 673 -5.26 32.32 -47.53
CA MET A 673 -6.71 32.11 -47.61
C MET A 673 -7.43 32.43 -46.30
N LEU A 674 -6.78 32.20 -45.16
CA LEU A 674 -7.39 32.36 -43.84
C LEU A 674 -7.54 33.85 -43.50
N ARG A 675 -8.75 34.28 -43.16
CA ARG A 675 -9.11 35.67 -42.84
C ARG A 675 -9.68 35.77 -41.43
N GLY A 676 -9.41 36.86 -40.72
CA GLY A 676 -9.97 37.10 -39.39
C GLY A 676 -11.42 37.58 -39.49
N GLY A 677 -12.32 36.94 -38.76
CA GLY A 677 -13.71 37.38 -38.66
C GLY A 677 -13.94 38.49 -37.65
N LYS A 678 -15.15 39.06 -37.59
CA LYS A 678 -15.50 40.19 -36.70
C LYS A 678 -15.23 39.96 -35.19
N GLN A 679 -15.13 38.70 -34.78
CA GLN A 679 -14.92 38.27 -33.40
C GLN A 679 -13.47 37.85 -33.10
N THR A 680 -12.53 37.97 -34.04
CA THR A 680 -11.12 37.71 -33.75
C THR A 680 -10.62 38.65 -32.66
N ALA A 681 -9.72 38.14 -31.80
CA ALA A 681 -9.10 38.93 -30.75
C ALA A 681 -8.58 40.27 -31.32
N ALA A 682 -8.92 41.37 -30.65
CA ALA A 682 -8.43 42.69 -31.02
C ALA A 682 -6.89 42.68 -31.09
N PRO A 683 -6.27 43.51 -31.95
CA PRO A 683 -4.82 43.67 -31.95
C PRO A 683 -4.34 43.95 -30.54
N ARG A 684 -3.41 43.12 -30.06
CA ARG A 684 -2.85 43.30 -28.72
C ARG A 684 -2.02 44.58 -28.66
N PRO A 685 -1.92 45.22 -27.48
CA PRO A 685 -0.91 46.22 -27.21
C PRO A 685 0.48 45.71 -27.64
N SER A 686 1.35 46.61 -28.13
CA SER A 686 2.65 46.22 -28.68
C SER A 686 3.56 45.49 -27.68
N ASP A 687 3.32 45.69 -26.38
CA ASP A 687 3.94 45.10 -25.19
C ASP A 687 3.36 43.74 -24.78
N ASP A 688 2.23 43.32 -25.36
CA ASP A 688 1.62 42.01 -25.16
C ASP A 688 1.72 41.15 -26.44
N PRO A 689 2.80 40.36 -26.63
CA PRO A 689 2.97 39.53 -27.81
C PRO A 689 1.98 38.37 -27.88
N GLU A 690 1.51 38.08 -29.10
CA GLU A 690 0.73 36.89 -29.44
C GLU A 690 1.62 35.66 -29.66
N ILE A 691 2.76 35.85 -30.32
CA ILE A 691 3.79 34.82 -30.51
C ILE A 691 5.07 35.22 -29.77
N VAL A 692 5.59 34.31 -28.95
CA VAL A 692 6.86 34.50 -28.22
C VAL A 692 7.83 33.39 -28.62
N VAL A 693 8.92 33.76 -29.29
CA VAL A 693 10.04 32.84 -29.55
C VAL A 693 10.97 32.87 -28.34
N VAL A 694 11.03 31.77 -27.60
CA VAL A 694 11.95 31.59 -26.48
C VAL A 694 13.26 31.05 -27.02
N ASP A 695 14.20 31.97 -27.20
CA ASP A 695 15.53 31.77 -27.76
C ASP A 695 16.43 31.06 -26.73
N THR A 696 16.75 29.80 -27.01
CA THR A 696 17.59 28.95 -26.14
C THR A 696 19.08 29.10 -26.38
N ASP A 697 19.51 30.01 -27.27
CA ASP A 697 20.92 30.27 -27.52
C ASP A 697 21.61 30.77 -26.24
N GLY A 698 22.82 30.26 -25.98
CA GLY A 698 23.60 30.57 -24.78
C GLY A 698 23.27 29.72 -23.54
N LEU A 699 22.31 28.79 -23.61
CA LEU A 699 22.07 27.81 -22.53
C LEU A 699 22.98 26.56 -22.59
N HIS A 700 23.90 26.52 -23.55
CA HIS A 700 24.92 25.48 -23.71
C HIS A 700 24.34 24.04 -23.62
N GLU A 701 24.86 23.20 -22.72
CA GLU A 701 24.47 21.77 -22.64
C GLU A 701 22.98 21.58 -22.29
N LEU A 702 22.29 22.56 -21.68
CA LEU A 702 20.85 22.46 -21.42
C LEU A 702 20.03 22.55 -22.71
N ALA A 703 20.50 23.31 -23.70
CA ALA A 703 19.85 23.48 -25.01
C ALA A 703 20.44 22.55 -26.07
N ARG A 704 21.15 21.49 -25.65
CA ARG A 704 21.67 20.47 -26.55
C ARG A 704 20.72 19.26 -26.62
N PRO A 705 20.19 18.91 -27.79
CA PRO A 705 19.36 17.71 -27.94
C PRO A 705 20.14 16.41 -27.68
N HIS A 706 19.69 15.65 -26.69
CA HIS A 706 20.12 14.28 -26.40
C HIS A 706 19.38 13.32 -27.32
N LEU A 707 20.10 12.74 -28.29
CA LEU A 707 19.51 11.90 -29.33
C LEU A 707 19.28 10.45 -28.86
N THR A 708 18.02 10.03 -28.82
CA THR A 708 17.59 8.65 -28.54
C THR A 708 17.61 7.76 -29.79
N GLY A 709 17.69 8.36 -30.98
CA GLY A 709 17.69 7.65 -32.24
C GLY A 709 18.18 8.50 -33.41
N ARG A 710 18.02 8.00 -34.64
CA ARG A 710 18.48 8.71 -35.85
C ARG A 710 17.71 10.01 -36.10
N ARG A 711 16.49 10.15 -35.57
CA ARG A 711 15.58 11.28 -35.86
C ARG A 711 14.73 11.70 -34.64
N SER A 712 15.15 11.33 -33.42
CA SER A 712 14.43 11.61 -32.18
C SER A 712 15.41 12.02 -31.08
N GLY A 713 14.98 12.93 -30.22
CA GLY A 713 15.77 13.39 -29.09
C GLY A 713 14.92 14.17 -28.10
N TRP A 714 15.54 14.50 -26.98
CA TRP A 714 14.96 15.30 -25.90
C TRP A 714 16.02 16.28 -25.39
N TRP A 715 15.62 17.34 -24.68
CA TRP A 715 16.56 18.29 -24.08
C TRP A 715 16.03 18.86 -22.74
N PRO A 716 16.93 19.19 -21.79
CA PRO A 716 16.53 19.80 -20.52
C PRO A 716 15.88 21.18 -20.68
N ALA A 717 16.42 22.04 -21.55
CA ALA A 717 15.95 23.43 -21.68
C ALA A 717 14.46 23.51 -22.02
N GLY A 718 13.98 22.73 -22.99
CA GLY A 718 12.57 22.73 -23.35
C GLY A 718 11.65 22.29 -22.20
N SER A 719 12.06 21.26 -21.46
CA SER A 719 11.28 20.74 -20.32
C SER A 719 11.16 21.78 -19.20
N LEU A 720 12.27 22.44 -18.86
CA LEU A 720 12.33 23.46 -17.79
C LEU A 720 11.55 24.73 -18.17
N ILE A 721 11.74 25.22 -19.40
CA ILE A 721 11.05 26.40 -19.90
C ILE A 721 9.54 26.13 -20.02
N ALA A 722 9.14 24.98 -20.55
CA ALA A 722 7.73 24.61 -20.67
C ALA A 722 7.05 24.54 -19.29
N ARG A 723 7.71 23.95 -18.29
CA ARG A 723 7.23 23.94 -16.90
C ARG A 723 6.98 25.34 -16.35
N ALA A 724 7.96 26.23 -16.47
CA ALA A 724 7.82 27.58 -15.93
C ALA A 724 6.73 28.39 -16.66
N LEU A 725 6.56 28.20 -17.97
CA LEU A 725 5.47 28.80 -18.73
C LEU A 725 4.10 28.28 -18.28
N VAL A 726 3.99 26.98 -18.01
CA VAL A 726 2.77 26.37 -17.44
C VAL A 726 2.45 27.01 -16.09
N GLU A 727 3.43 27.14 -15.19
CA GLU A 727 3.21 27.70 -13.86
C GLU A 727 2.84 29.19 -13.91
N TYR A 728 3.50 29.97 -14.78
CA TYR A 728 3.16 31.38 -15.04
C TYR A 728 1.68 31.55 -15.44
N HIS A 729 1.21 30.69 -16.34
CA HIS A 729 -0.15 30.76 -16.87
C HIS A 729 -1.18 30.15 -15.92
N ARG A 730 -0.80 29.09 -15.19
CA ARG A 730 -1.62 28.53 -14.11
C ARG A 730 -1.91 29.57 -13.02
N ALA A 731 -0.91 30.37 -12.63
CA ALA A 731 -1.09 31.46 -11.67
C ALA A 731 -2.12 32.52 -12.14
N LYS A 732 -2.41 32.57 -13.45
CA LYS A 732 -3.43 33.43 -14.07
C LYS A 732 -4.74 32.71 -14.37
N GLY A 733 -4.86 31.42 -14.02
CA GLY A 733 -6.02 30.59 -14.33
C GLY A 733 -6.14 30.22 -15.81
N GLU A 734 -5.03 30.24 -16.56
CA GLU A 734 -5.01 29.93 -17.99
C GLU A 734 -4.50 28.50 -18.26
N ASP A 735 -5.31 27.71 -18.96
CA ASP A 735 -4.92 26.36 -19.39
C ASP A 735 -3.81 26.41 -20.44
N THR A 736 -2.83 25.51 -20.27
CA THR A 736 -1.65 25.46 -21.15
C THR A 736 -1.48 24.07 -21.75
N GLY A 737 -1.31 24.02 -23.07
CA GLY A 737 -0.99 22.81 -23.82
C GLY A 737 0.46 22.82 -24.33
N ILE A 738 1.24 21.78 -24.02
CA ILE A 738 2.62 21.62 -24.47
C ILE A 738 2.68 20.59 -25.60
N VAL A 739 3.11 21.07 -26.77
CA VAL A 739 3.23 20.27 -27.99
C VAL A 739 4.71 20.15 -28.36
N THR A 740 5.17 18.93 -28.64
CA THR A 740 6.52 18.69 -29.14
C THR A 740 6.53 17.64 -30.25
N PRO A 741 7.46 17.69 -31.23
CA PRO A 741 7.55 16.69 -32.29
C PRO A 741 7.86 15.27 -31.80
N TYR A 742 8.43 15.12 -30.59
CA TYR A 742 9.02 13.86 -30.14
C TYR A 742 8.37 13.33 -28.86
N GLY A 743 7.89 12.08 -28.90
CA GLY A 743 7.32 11.42 -27.73
C GLY A 743 8.27 11.39 -26.52
N VAL A 744 9.56 11.17 -26.76
CA VAL A 744 10.59 11.18 -25.70
C VAL A 744 10.75 12.55 -25.03
N GLN A 745 10.57 13.66 -25.75
CA GLN A 745 10.56 15.00 -25.16
C GLN A 745 9.26 15.25 -24.41
N ALA A 746 8.12 14.78 -24.94
CA ALA A 746 6.84 14.89 -24.27
C ALA A 746 6.87 14.16 -22.93
N GLU A 747 7.43 12.95 -22.87
CA GLU A 747 7.65 12.20 -21.64
C GLU A 747 8.57 12.94 -20.67
N ALA A 748 9.73 13.43 -21.13
CA ALA A 748 10.66 14.17 -20.27
C ALA A 748 10.04 15.44 -19.67
N THR A 749 9.28 16.19 -20.47
CA THR A 749 8.57 17.39 -20.01
C THR A 749 7.45 17.04 -19.03
N LEU A 750 6.75 15.93 -19.25
CA LEU A 750 5.70 15.45 -18.37
C LEU A 750 6.23 15.01 -17.00
N GLU A 751 7.39 14.34 -16.95
CA GLU A 751 8.07 14.04 -15.69
C GLU A 751 8.49 15.32 -14.96
N ALA A 752 8.99 16.33 -15.67
CA ALA A 752 9.36 17.61 -15.08
C ALA A 752 8.17 18.34 -14.43
N LEU A 753 6.96 18.19 -14.99
CA LEU A 753 5.72 18.75 -14.45
C LEU A 753 5.17 17.95 -13.26
N ARG A 754 5.25 16.61 -13.32
CA ARG A 754 4.74 15.69 -12.27
C ARG A 754 5.26 16.01 -10.88
N ASP A 755 6.50 16.48 -10.77
CA ASP A 755 7.15 16.80 -9.49
C ASP A 755 6.55 18.05 -8.79
N VAL A 756 5.73 18.87 -9.48
CA VAL A 756 5.18 20.15 -8.94
C VAL A 756 3.66 20.23 -8.94
N GLU A 757 2.99 19.46 -9.79
CA GLU A 757 1.54 19.54 -10.00
C GLU A 757 0.68 18.90 -8.89
N SER A 758 1.18 18.82 -7.65
CA SER A 758 0.56 18.03 -6.57
C SER A 758 -0.73 18.64 -5.98
N ASP A 759 -1.15 19.83 -6.39
CA ASP A 759 -2.31 20.53 -5.83
C ASP A 759 -3.42 20.75 -6.86
N GLY A 760 -4.45 19.89 -6.83
CA GLY A 760 -5.88 20.13 -7.14
C GLY A 760 -6.35 20.92 -8.38
N GLY A 761 -5.46 21.53 -9.16
CA GLY A 761 -5.74 22.37 -10.32
C GLY A 761 -5.68 21.59 -11.64
N PRO A 762 -6.08 22.23 -12.76
CA PRO A 762 -5.95 21.62 -14.07
C PRO A 762 -4.48 21.31 -14.40
N LEU A 763 -4.22 20.04 -14.71
CA LEU A 763 -2.91 19.55 -15.11
C LEU A 763 -2.59 20.05 -16.51
N ALA A 764 -1.36 20.52 -16.74
CA ALA A 764 -0.96 20.88 -18.09
C ALA A 764 -0.83 19.61 -18.94
N GLU A 765 -1.27 19.72 -20.18
CA GLU A 765 -1.21 18.59 -21.09
C GLU A 765 0.07 18.60 -21.89
N VAL A 766 0.69 17.42 -22.04
CA VAL A 766 1.93 17.25 -22.79
C VAL A 766 1.81 16.09 -23.76
N GLY A 767 2.24 16.30 -24.99
CA GLY A 767 2.19 15.25 -26.01
C GLY A 767 2.72 15.69 -27.36
N THR A 768 2.64 14.75 -28.31
CA THR A 768 2.88 15.06 -29.71
C THR A 768 1.64 15.69 -30.33
N ALA A 769 1.81 16.42 -31.43
CA ALA A 769 0.72 17.15 -32.09
C ALA A 769 -0.52 16.30 -32.43
N HIS A 770 -0.38 14.98 -32.65
CA HIS A 770 -1.51 14.07 -32.87
C HIS A 770 -2.47 14.01 -31.66
N ARG A 771 -1.95 14.06 -30.42
CA ARG A 771 -2.79 14.05 -29.20
C ARG A 771 -3.57 15.35 -29.00
N PHE A 772 -3.14 16.43 -29.64
CA PHE A 772 -3.76 17.75 -29.53
C PHE A 772 -4.78 18.03 -30.63
N GLN A 773 -4.99 17.09 -31.56
CA GLN A 773 -5.97 17.26 -32.62
C GLN A 773 -7.40 17.34 -32.05
N GLY A 774 -8.21 18.26 -32.59
CA GLY A 774 -9.55 18.57 -32.06
C GLY A 774 -9.57 19.36 -30.74
N ARG A 775 -8.41 19.70 -30.17
CA ARG A 775 -8.29 20.49 -28.92
C ARG A 775 -7.93 21.95 -29.19
N GLU A 776 -8.17 22.78 -28.20
CA GLU A 776 -7.81 24.19 -28.18
C GLU A 776 -7.37 24.58 -26.77
N PHE A 777 -6.41 25.49 -26.66
CA PHE A 777 -5.88 25.97 -25.39
C PHE A 777 -5.74 27.49 -25.45
N PRO A 778 -6.01 28.22 -24.35
CA PRO A 778 -5.59 29.61 -24.20
C PRO A 778 -4.12 29.75 -24.59
N VAL A 779 -3.26 28.94 -23.99
CA VAL A 779 -1.82 29.00 -24.19
C VAL A 779 -1.29 27.71 -24.79
N VAL A 780 -0.44 27.83 -25.79
CA VAL A 780 0.29 26.69 -26.37
C VAL A 780 1.78 26.93 -26.29
N VAL A 781 2.51 25.92 -25.80
CA VAL A 781 3.97 25.88 -25.82
C VAL A 781 4.40 24.84 -26.84
N PHE A 782 5.03 25.29 -27.92
CA PHE A 782 5.61 24.42 -28.93
C PHE A 782 7.11 24.28 -28.71
N ASP A 783 7.52 23.11 -28.19
CA ASP A 783 8.92 22.77 -27.99
C ASP A 783 9.50 22.05 -29.20
N THR A 784 10.36 22.75 -29.93
CA THR A 784 10.94 22.27 -31.20
C THR A 784 12.03 21.23 -31.02
N VAL A 785 12.70 21.20 -29.85
CA VAL A 785 13.90 20.38 -29.59
C VAL A 785 15.06 20.68 -30.56
N GLU A 786 15.15 21.92 -31.05
CA GLU A 786 16.17 22.34 -32.02
C GLU A 786 17.18 23.29 -31.37
N GLY A 787 18.43 22.84 -31.21
CA GLY A 787 19.54 23.61 -30.63
C GLY A 787 20.46 24.27 -31.68
N ALA A 788 21.24 25.27 -31.25
CA ALA A 788 22.21 25.98 -32.10
C ALA A 788 23.32 25.04 -32.58
N ASP A 789 23.83 24.22 -31.66
CA ASP A 789 24.87 23.23 -31.91
C ASP A 789 24.26 21.83 -32.08
N GLY A 790 24.69 21.12 -33.12
CA GLY A 790 24.27 19.74 -33.38
C GLY A 790 23.58 19.54 -34.72
N ARG A 791 22.97 18.36 -34.86
CA ARG A 791 22.35 17.91 -36.11
C ARG A 791 20.99 18.58 -36.33
N GLU A 792 20.71 18.99 -37.57
CA GLU A 792 19.36 19.42 -38.00
C GLU A 792 18.33 18.31 -37.71
N LEU A 793 17.32 18.65 -36.92
CA LEU A 793 16.21 17.74 -36.60
C LEU A 793 14.97 18.06 -37.47
N TRP A 794 13.79 17.67 -37.04
CA TRP A 794 12.62 17.61 -37.92
C TRP A 794 12.09 18.98 -38.29
N MET A 795 12.07 19.93 -37.36
CA MET A 795 11.45 21.24 -37.59
C MET A 795 12.31 22.15 -38.46
N SER A 796 13.63 22.06 -38.34
CA SER A 796 14.58 22.75 -39.21
C SER A 796 14.53 22.27 -40.67
N LEU A 797 14.08 21.03 -40.90
CA LEU A 797 13.95 20.42 -42.22
C LEU A 797 12.52 20.44 -42.78
N ALA A 798 11.55 20.89 -41.99
CA ALA A 798 10.14 20.91 -42.37
C ALA A 798 9.89 21.91 -43.49
N ARG A 799 9.43 21.45 -44.66
CA ARG A 799 9.14 22.29 -45.84
C ARG A 799 8.02 21.70 -46.70
N ARG A 800 7.35 22.55 -47.47
CA ARG A 800 6.18 22.19 -48.30
C ARG A 800 6.45 22.18 -49.82
N GLU A 801 7.59 22.70 -50.27
CA GLU A 801 7.90 22.88 -51.69
C GLU A 801 7.77 21.58 -52.54
N PRO A 802 7.49 21.70 -53.84
CA PRO A 802 7.51 20.56 -54.77
C PRO A 802 8.83 19.79 -54.67
N GLY A 803 8.76 18.46 -54.51
CA GLY A 803 9.93 17.60 -54.28
C GLY A 803 10.34 17.41 -52.81
N ALA A 804 9.70 18.08 -51.85
CA ALA A 804 9.84 17.75 -50.43
C ALA A 804 9.34 16.33 -50.13
N SER A 805 10.06 15.60 -49.26
CA SER A 805 9.60 14.28 -48.80
C SER A 805 8.38 14.40 -47.91
N ASP A 806 7.58 13.33 -47.80
CA ASP A 806 6.40 13.31 -46.93
C ASP A 806 6.77 13.57 -45.46
N TRP A 807 7.96 13.13 -45.04
CA TRP A 807 8.50 13.46 -43.72
C TRP A 807 8.66 14.96 -43.53
N ALA A 808 9.22 15.69 -44.50
CA ALA A 808 9.37 17.15 -44.41
C ALA A 808 8.02 17.88 -44.44
N ARG A 809 7.07 17.43 -45.28
CA ARG A 809 5.71 18.00 -45.34
C ARG A 809 4.93 17.78 -44.05
N ASN A 810 5.04 16.60 -43.45
CA ASN A 810 4.42 16.29 -42.17
C ASN A 810 5.00 17.12 -41.03
N GLY A 811 6.27 17.54 -41.11
CA GLY A 811 6.84 18.50 -40.16
C GLY A 811 6.13 19.86 -40.21
N VAL A 812 5.78 20.35 -41.41
CA VAL A 812 5.00 21.59 -41.59
C VAL A 812 3.58 21.42 -41.06
N ARG A 813 2.93 20.29 -41.37
CA ARG A 813 1.60 19.95 -40.84
C ARG A 813 1.60 19.89 -39.31
N LEU A 814 2.64 19.32 -38.71
CA LEU A 814 2.82 19.25 -37.26
C LEU A 814 2.92 20.64 -36.63
N PHE A 815 3.76 21.52 -37.18
CA PHE A 815 3.88 22.88 -36.67
C PHE A 815 2.61 23.69 -36.91
N ASN A 816 1.94 23.53 -38.06
CA ASN A 816 0.64 24.13 -38.31
C ASN A 816 -0.41 23.68 -37.26
N VAL A 817 -0.45 22.38 -36.93
CA VAL A 817 -1.30 21.86 -35.85
C VAL A 817 -0.94 22.54 -34.55
N ALA A 818 0.32 22.53 -34.11
CA ALA A 818 0.75 23.13 -32.86
C ALA A 818 0.38 24.64 -32.77
N ALA A 819 0.72 25.41 -33.81
CA ALA A 819 0.48 26.84 -33.86
C ALA A 819 -1.00 27.19 -33.83
N THR A 820 -1.87 26.36 -34.40
CA THR A 820 -3.31 26.66 -34.52
C THR A 820 -4.16 26.13 -33.35
N ARG A 821 -3.57 25.45 -32.35
CA ARG A 821 -4.29 25.08 -31.10
C ARG A 821 -4.47 26.24 -30.14
N VAL A 822 -3.74 27.33 -30.34
CA VAL A 822 -3.75 28.50 -29.48
C VAL A 822 -5.02 29.32 -29.67
N GLN A 823 -5.52 29.90 -28.58
CA GLN A 823 -6.54 30.95 -28.59
C GLN A 823 -5.93 32.31 -28.25
N THR A 824 -5.02 32.35 -27.25
CA THR A 824 -4.39 33.58 -26.78
C THR A 824 -2.90 33.65 -27.10
N ARG A 825 -2.02 32.78 -26.59
CA ARG A 825 -0.56 32.97 -26.76
C ARG A 825 0.18 31.70 -27.15
N LEU A 826 1.04 31.82 -28.18
CA LEU A 826 1.90 30.76 -28.68
C LEU A 826 3.35 31.01 -28.27
N TYR A 827 3.92 30.11 -27.48
CA TYR A 827 5.36 30.07 -27.23
C TYR A 827 6.01 29.07 -28.19
N VAL A 828 7.14 29.44 -28.77
CA VAL A 828 7.98 28.53 -29.55
C VAL A 828 9.35 28.47 -28.90
N ILE A 829 9.71 27.32 -28.34
CA ILE A 829 11.02 27.10 -27.70
C ILE A 829 11.97 26.52 -28.74
N GLY A 830 13.09 27.20 -28.98
CA GLY A 830 14.05 26.83 -30.01
C GLY A 830 15.27 27.74 -30.03
N SER A 831 16.37 27.25 -30.61
CA SER A 831 17.54 28.07 -30.89
C SER A 831 17.21 29.13 -31.94
N TRP A 832 17.48 30.41 -31.63
CA TRP A 832 17.26 31.48 -32.60
C TRP A 832 18.24 31.40 -33.76
N GLU A 833 19.50 31.02 -33.51
CA GLU A 833 20.47 30.78 -34.57
C GLU A 833 19.97 29.75 -35.58
N ARG A 834 19.46 28.61 -35.11
CA ARG A 834 18.88 27.56 -35.96
C ARG A 834 17.67 28.05 -36.76
N ILE A 835 16.78 28.81 -36.11
CA ILE A 835 15.57 29.35 -36.76
C ILE A 835 15.93 30.34 -37.86
N ARG A 836 16.87 31.26 -37.59
CA ARG A 836 17.29 32.30 -38.55
C ARG A 836 18.14 31.74 -39.68
N SER A 837 18.97 30.74 -39.43
CA SER A 837 19.84 30.11 -40.45
C SER A 837 19.15 28.99 -41.23
N ALA A 838 17.85 28.75 -40.99
CA ALA A 838 17.12 27.70 -41.67
C ALA A 838 17.07 27.93 -43.18
N LYS A 839 17.05 26.84 -43.96
CA LYS A 839 17.00 26.91 -45.43
C LYS A 839 15.68 27.56 -45.88
N ASN A 840 15.73 28.34 -46.97
CA ASN A 840 14.56 28.97 -47.57
C ASN A 840 13.41 27.96 -47.78
N GLY A 841 12.18 28.41 -47.53
CA GLY A 841 10.97 27.59 -47.71
C GLY A 841 10.68 26.60 -46.57
N THR A 842 11.47 26.64 -45.49
CA THR A 842 11.22 25.84 -44.30
C THR A 842 10.29 26.54 -43.32
N ALA A 843 9.63 25.77 -42.45
CA ALA A 843 8.72 26.28 -41.44
C ALA A 843 9.38 27.31 -40.50
N PHE A 844 10.67 27.15 -40.22
CA PHE A 844 11.45 28.11 -39.44
C PHE A 844 11.72 29.42 -40.17
N THR A 845 11.91 29.42 -41.49
CA THR A 845 12.04 30.69 -42.23
C THR A 845 10.76 31.52 -42.18
N HIS A 846 9.59 30.88 -42.20
CA HIS A 846 8.31 31.55 -42.02
C HIS A 846 8.17 32.16 -40.62
N LEU A 847 8.58 31.45 -39.57
CA LEU A 847 8.61 31.98 -38.20
C LEU A 847 9.60 33.13 -38.06
N ALA A 848 10.81 32.99 -38.60
CA ALA A 848 11.87 34.00 -38.53
C ALA A 848 11.45 35.33 -39.18
N ALA A 849 10.74 35.26 -40.31
CA ALA A 849 10.24 36.43 -41.03
C ALA A 849 9.19 37.23 -40.23
N LEU A 850 8.51 36.61 -39.26
CA LEU A 850 7.51 37.28 -38.42
C LEU A 850 8.13 37.95 -37.19
N VAL A 851 9.32 37.53 -36.74
CA VAL A 851 9.94 38.12 -35.55
C VAL A 851 10.28 39.59 -35.80
N GLY A 852 9.78 40.47 -34.94
CA GLY A 852 9.90 41.92 -35.08
C GLY A 852 8.69 42.60 -35.75
N THR A 853 7.74 41.81 -36.26
CA THR A 853 6.41 42.33 -36.65
C THR A 853 5.51 42.55 -35.42
N PRO A 854 4.47 43.40 -35.49
CA PRO A 854 3.55 43.60 -34.37
C PRO A 854 2.94 42.27 -33.87
N GLY A 855 2.99 42.06 -32.55
CA GLY A 855 2.48 40.85 -31.92
C GLY A 855 3.44 39.65 -31.89
N VAL A 856 4.67 39.77 -32.40
CA VAL A 856 5.68 38.71 -32.35
C VAL A 856 6.97 39.20 -31.70
N ARG A 857 7.39 38.55 -30.60
CA ARG A 857 8.60 38.91 -29.86
C ARG A 857 9.55 37.73 -29.70
N ARG A 858 10.84 38.04 -29.66
CA ARG A 858 11.90 37.11 -29.25
C ARG A 858 12.32 37.41 -27.83
N LEU A 859 12.45 36.38 -27.01
CA LEU A 859 12.89 36.44 -25.63
C LEU A 859 14.08 35.49 -25.43
N ARG A 860 15.22 36.01 -24.99
CA ARG A 860 16.40 35.17 -24.69
C ARG A 860 16.20 34.43 -23.37
N ALA A 861 16.20 33.11 -23.41
CA ALA A 861 16.05 32.27 -22.23
C ALA A 861 17.20 32.47 -21.23
N GLY A 862 18.41 32.83 -21.69
CA GLY A 862 19.52 33.20 -20.81
C GLY A 862 19.22 34.39 -19.88
N HIS A 863 18.34 35.31 -20.28
CA HIS A 863 17.89 36.43 -19.43
C HIS A 863 16.78 36.03 -18.45
N LEU A 864 16.27 34.79 -18.55
CA LEU A 864 15.19 34.27 -17.70
C LEU A 864 15.72 33.32 -16.62
N ILE A 865 16.92 32.76 -16.83
CA ILE A 865 17.52 31.73 -15.98
C ILE A 865 18.67 32.32 -15.13
N THR A 866 19.19 33.52 -15.45
CA THR A 866 20.28 34.14 -14.67
C THR A 866 19.89 35.55 -14.24
N PRO A 867 20.05 35.96 -12.96
CA PRO A 867 19.84 37.35 -12.57
C PRO A 867 20.84 38.24 -13.32
N PRO A 868 20.39 39.33 -13.96
CA PRO A 868 21.26 40.14 -14.78
C PRO A 868 22.21 40.96 -13.89
N HIS A 869 23.51 40.82 -14.10
CA HIS A 869 24.53 41.73 -13.54
C HIS A 869 24.80 42.96 -14.42
N GLU A 870 24.07 43.12 -15.53
CA GLU A 870 24.10 44.30 -16.42
C GLU A 870 22.67 44.74 -16.75
N ASP A 871 22.48 46.05 -17.01
CA ASP A 871 21.18 46.68 -17.30
C ASP A 871 20.31 45.79 -18.19
N ALA A 872 19.21 45.29 -17.62
CA ALA A 872 18.27 44.45 -18.35
C ALA A 872 17.83 45.18 -19.63
N PRO A 873 17.87 44.53 -20.81
CA PRO A 873 17.21 45.11 -21.98
C PRO A 873 15.75 45.39 -21.61
N ASN A 874 15.14 46.42 -22.19
CA ASN A 874 13.76 46.82 -21.89
C ASN A 874 12.77 45.68 -22.24
N LEU A 875 12.62 44.69 -21.34
CA LEU A 875 11.90 43.43 -21.51
C LEU A 875 10.38 43.63 -21.55
N GLY A 876 9.91 44.84 -21.24
CA GLY A 876 8.50 45.16 -21.03
C GLY A 876 7.94 44.50 -19.76
N GLU A 877 6.72 44.87 -19.38
CA GLU A 877 6.05 44.34 -18.18
C GLU A 877 5.88 42.81 -18.23
N PHE A 878 5.54 42.28 -19.41
CA PHE A 878 5.42 40.83 -19.64
C PHE A 878 6.75 40.08 -19.47
N GLY A 879 7.84 40.58 -20.07
CA GLY A 879 9.14 39.93 -20.00
C GLY A 879 9.75 39.98 -18.60
N ALA A 880 9.50 41.06 -17.84
CA ALA A 880 9.89 41.17 -16.43
C ALA A 880 9.13 40.19 -15.53
N ALA A 881 7.80 40.07 -15.69
CA ALA A 881 6.99 39.13 -14.93
C ALA A 881 7.34 37.66 -15.24
N LEU A 882 7.65 37.35 -16.50
CA LEU A 882 8.08 36.01 -16.91
C LEU A 882 9.49 35.68 -16.37
N ALA A 883 10.42 36.64 -16.36
CA ALA A 883 11.74 36.47 -15.75
C ALA A 883 11.63 36.25 -14.23
N ASP A 884 10.77 36.99 -13.54
CA ASP A 884 10.52 36.85 -12.10
C ASP A 884 9.82 35.53 -11.72
N VAL A 885 8.95 35.00 -12.60
CA VAL A 885 8.39 33.66 -12.43
C VAL A 885 9.44 32.59 -12.72
N LEU A 886 10.17 32.66 -13.83
CA LEU A 886 11.26 31.71 -14.15
C LEU A 886 12.35 31.68 -13.05
N ALA A 887 12.66 32.82 -12.43
CA ALA A 887 13.57 32.93 -11.28
C ALA A 887 13.03 32.27 -9.99
N ARG A 888 11.70 32.11 -9.87
CA ARG A 888 11.02 31.50 -8.71
C ARG A 888 10.61 30.03 -8.89
N HIS A 889 10.53 29.55 -10.14
CA HIS A 889 9.72 28.37 -10.50
C HIS A 889 10.51 27.17 -11.02
N VAL A 890 11.82 27.30 -11.20
CA VAL A 890 12.65 26.11 -11.06
C VAL A 890 12.84 25.92 -9.56
N GLU A 891 12.49 24.75 -9.01
CA GLU A 891 13.09 24.32 -7.73
C GLU A 891 14.55 23.88 -8.02
N VAL A 892 15.27 24.79 -8.69
CA VAL A 892 16.70 24.82 -8.67
C VAL A 892 17.07 25.31 -7.30
N THR A 893 17.55 24.39 -6.47
CA THR A 893 18.08 24.76 -5.16
C THR A 893 19.35 25.62 -5.26
N GLY A 894 20.00 25.65 -6.43
CA GLY A 894 21.12 26.50 -6.78
C GLY A 894 21.43 26.44 -8.28
N ILE A 895 21.45 27.60 -8.95
CA ILE A 895 22.14 27.77 -10.23
C ILE A 895 23.56 28.10 -9.81
N ASP A 896 24.40 27.10 -9.92
CA ASP A 896 25.75 27.23 -9.43
C ASP A 896 26.66 27.60 -10.60
N ASP A 897 27.37 28.72 -10.45
CA ASP A 897 28.50 29.07 -11.30
C ASP A 897 29.76 28.30 -10.88
N GLU A 898 30.88 28.53 -11.56
CA GLU A 898 32.15 27.88 -11.23
C GLU A 898 32.65 28.14 -9.79
N THR A 899 32.12 29.17 -9.11
CA THR A 899 32.52 29.56 -7.75
C THR A 899 31.64 28.93 -6.67
N THR A 900 30.35 28.77 -6.95
CA THR A 900 29.32 28.29 -6.00
C THR A 900 29.04 26.79 -6.13
N PHE A 901 29.34 26.19 -7.28
CA PHE A 901 29.00 24.78 -7.57
C PHE A 901 29.65 23.80 -6.62
N PHE A 902 30.94 23.96 -6.35
CA PHE A 902 31.66 22.97 -5.56
C PHE A 902 31.16 22.94 -4.12
N SER A 903 30.82 24.06 -3.49
CA SER A 903 30.20 24.04 -2.15
C SER A 903 28.88 23.25 -2.13
N THR A 904 28.01 23.49 -3.12
CA THR A 904 26.72 22.80 -3.23
C THR A 904 26.91 21.30 -3.52
N PHE A 905 27.82 20.96 -4.43
CA PHE A 905 28.12 19.59 -4.81
C PHE A 905 28.75 18.78 -3.67
N GLU A 906 29.66 19.38 -2.90
CA GLU A 906 30.26 18.76 -1.72
C GLU A 906 29.20 18.45 -0.65
N ASP A 907 28.28 19.38 -0.40
CA ASP A 907 27.17 19.20 0.54
C ASP A 907 26.23 18.06 0.14
N GLU A 908 25.90 17.95 -1.15
CA GLU A 908 25.03 16.87 -1.65
C GLU A 908 25.75 15.52 -1.57
N ILE A 909 27.06 15.43 -1.85
CA ILE A 909 27.84 14.19 -1.65
C ILE A 909 27.89 13.80 -0.17
N ARG A 910 28.02 14.76 0.76
CA ARG A 910 27.98 14.49 2.21
C ARG A 910 26.62 13.95 2.66
N LYS A 911 25.53 14.43 2.05
CA LYS A 911 24.15 14.00 2.36
C LYS A 911 23.76 12.67 1.70
N ALA A 912 24.49 12.24 0.67
CA ALA A 912 24.22 11.02 -0.07
C ALA A 912 24.16 9.77 0.83
N ARG A 913 23.15 8.93 0.62
CA ARG A 913 22.84 7.72 1.40
C ARG A 913 22.88 6.43 0.61
N ALA A 914 22.70 6.48 -0.71
CA ALA A 914 22.49 5.31 -1.56
C ALA A 914 23.41 5.27 -2.79
N SER A 915 23.44 6.35 -3.60
CA SER A 915 24.25 6.35 -4.83
C SER A 915 24.73 7.73 -5.27
N VAL A 916 25.87 7.77 -5.96
CA VAL A 916 26.41 8.94 -6.64
C VAL A 916 26.89 8.51 -8.02
N TRP A 917 26.33 9.10 -9.07
CA TRP A 917 26.66 8.84 -10.47
C TRP A 917 27.24 10.09 -11.10
N LEU A 918 28.43 10.03 -11.67
CA LEU A 918 29.12 11.18 -12.26
C LEU A 918 29.47 10.89 -13.71
N TRP A 919 29.01 11.72 -14.65
CA TRP A 919 29.54 11.80 -16.00
C TRP A 919 30.46 13.01 -16.06
N ALA A 920 31.76 12.74 -16.16
CA ALA A 920 32.82 13.74 -16.08
C ALA A 920 33.86 13.46 -17.18
N PRO A 921 33.82 14.17 -18.32
CA PRO A 921 34.59 13.80 -19.51
C PRO A 921 36.09 13.79 -19.27
N TRP A 922 36.59 14.66 -18.40
CA TRP A 922 38.01 14.73 -18.04
C TRP A 922 38.22 14.67 -16.54
N VAL A 923 39.36 14.12 -16.14
CA VAL A 923 39.85 14.13 -14.75
C VAL A 923 41.12 14.97 -14.71
N ALA A 924 41.15 16.00 -13.86
CA ALA A 924 42.32 16.84 -13.64
C ALA A 924 42.50 17.14 -12.14
N ASN A 925 43.43 18.03 -11.77
CA ASN A 925 43.84 18.27 -10.38
C ASN A 925 42.68 18.55 -9.39
N ARG A 926 41.55 19.07 -9.86
CA ARG A 926 40.32 19.28 -9.06
C ARG A 926 39.88 18.03 -8.32
N VAL A 927 40.06 16.84 -8.90
CA VAL A 927 39.68 15.57 -8.27
C VAL A 927 40.33 15.39 -6.90
N ARG A 928 41.52 15.94 -6.66
CA ARG A 928 42.22 15.84 -5.35
C ARG A 928 41.42 16.42 -4.19
N GLY A 929 40.64 17.49 -4.42
CA GLY A 929 39.76 18.07 -3.41
C GLY A 929 38.49 17.25 -3.16
N ILE A 930 38.03 16.52 -4.18
CA ILE A 930 36.77 15.76 -4.16
C ILE A 930 37.00 14.30 -3.70
N LEU A 931 38.19 13.74 -3.91
CA LEU A 931 38.55 12.36 -3.53
C LEU A 931 38.26 12.04 -2.05
N PRO A 932 38.58 12.89 -1.06
CA PRO A 932 38.22 12.63 0.34
C PRO A 932 36.72 12.46 0.53
N LEU A 933 35.89 13.28 -0.13
CA LEU A 933 34.43 13.23 -0.02
C LEU A 933 33.84 11.98 -0.68
N LEU A 934 34.36 11.59 -1.85
CA LEU A 934 33.94 10.35 -2.50
C LEU A 934 34.37 9.12 -1.69
N ARG A 935 35.52 9.18 -1.02
CA ARG A 935 35.97 8.14 -0.08
C ARG A 935 35.04 8.04 1.12
N GLU A 936 34.74 9.16 1.76
CA GLU A 936 33.78 9.21 2.88
C GLU A 936 32.40 8.68 2.47
N ALA A 937 31.92 9.02 1.27
CA ALA A 937 30.66 8.48 0.76
C ALA A 937 30.73 6.96 0.53
N ALA A 938 31.80 6.48 -0.10
CA ALA A 938 32.02 5.05 -0.31
C ALA A 938 32.11 4.26 1.00
N ASP A 939 32.81 4.80 2.01
CA ASP A 939 32.95 4.21 3.34
C ASP A 939 31.61 4.14 4.10
N ARG A 940 30.68 5.07 3.82
CA ARG A 940 29.28 5.02 4.33
C ARG A 940 28.39 4.01 3.58
N GLY A 941 28.92 3.31 2.58
CA GLY A 941 28.16 2.36 1.75
C GLY A 941 27.41 2.98 0.57
N VAL A 942 27.68 4.25 0.23
CA VAL A 942 27.10 4.91 -0.94
C VAL A 942 27.80 4.39 -2.20
N ARG A 943 27.04 3.89 -3.18
CA ARG A 943 27.60 3.40 -4.44
C ARG A 943 28.05 4.56 -5.32
N VAL A 944 29.35 4.72 -5.51
CA VAL A 944 29.93 5.77 -6.35
C VAL A 944 30.37 5.22 -7.71
N THR A 945 29.73 5.70 -8.78
CA THR A 945 30.02 5.37 -10.17
C THR A 945 30.48 6.61 -10.92
N VAL A 946 31.58 6.52 -11.66
CA VAL A 946 32.11 7.62 -12.48
C VAL A 946 32.33 7.17 -13.92
N PHE A 947 31.77 7.88 -14.88
CA PHE A 947 32.03 7.76 -16.30
C PHE A 947 33.03 8.84 -16.71
N ILE A 948 34.10 8.43 -17.41
CA ILE A 948 35.18 9.32 -17.88
C ILE A 948 35.52 9.00 -19.34
N ARG A 949 36.19 9.92 -20.05
CA ARG A 949 36.75 9.57 -21.36
C ARG A 949 37.86 8.53 -21.20
N ASP A 950 38.02 7.69 -22.22
CA ASP A 950 39.09 6.70 -22.29
C ASP A 950 40.47 7.35 -22.52
N ASP A 951 41.52 6.52 -22.50
CA ASP A 951 42.92 6.95 -22.69
C ASP A 951 43.27 7.27 -24.16
N THR A 952 42.31 7.18 -25.07
CA THR A 952 42.49 7.62 -26.47
C THR A 952 42.31 9.13 -26.62
N ASP A 953 41.78 9.81 -25.62
CA ASP A 953 41.69 11.26 -25.55
C ASP A 953 43.04 11.91 -25.21
N GLN A 954 43.46 12.92 -25.98
CA GLN A 954 44.76 13.57 -25.83
C GLN A 954 44.96 14.25 -24.47
N ILE A 955 43.87 14.70 -23.82
CA ILE A 955 43.94 15.32 -22.50
C ILE A 955 44.02 14.24 -21.43
N GLN A 956 43.19 13.20 -21.55
CA GLN A 956 43.15 12.12 -20.57
C GLN A 956 44.40 11.21 -20.59
N ALA A 957 45.07 11.07 -21.74
CA ALA A 957 46.27 10.26 -21.91
C ALA A 957 47.52 10.81 -21.19
N ARG A 958 47.49 12.05 -20.69
CA ARG A 958 48.64 12.66 -19.99
C ARG A 958 48.99 11.85 -18.73
N PRO A 959 50.29 11.60 -18.44
CA PRO A 959 50.71 10.82 -17.27
C PRO A 959 50.13 11.34 -15.95
N ASP A 960 50.08 12.65 -15.77
CA ASP A 960 49.51 13.28 -14.58
C ASP A 960 48.02 12.96 -14.41
N ASN A 961 47.24 13.01 -15.50
CA ASN A 961 45.82 12.69 -15.47
C ASN A 961 45.57 11.19 -15.28
N GLN A 962 46.43 10.32 -15.84
CA GLN A 962 46.37 8.88 -15.61
C GLN A 962 46.64 8.52 -14.14
N SER A 963 47.58 9.22 -13.48
CA SER A 963 47.80 9.08 -12.04
C SER A 963 46.54 9.45 -11.24
N LEU A 964 45.88 10.55 -11.60
CA LEU A 964 44.65 10.99 -10.94
C LEU A 964 43.46 10.04 -11.16
N ILE A 965 43.36 9.40 -12.32
CA ILE A 965 42.37 8.34 -12.59
C ILE A 965 42.67 7.10 -11.76
N ALA A 966 43.94 6.74 -11.57
CA ALA A 966 44.34 5.64 -10.71
C ALA A 966 43.94 5.91 -9.25
N ASP A 967 44.16 7.12 -8.76
CA ASP A 967 43.71 7.56 -7.43
C ASP A 967 42.18 7.50 -7.31
N LEU A 968 41.46 7.90 -8.36
CA LEU A 968 40.00 7.80 -8.41
C LEU A 968 39.52 6.34 -8.37
N ARG A 969 40.11 5.45 -9.16
CA ARG A 969 39.81 4.00 -9.18
C ARG A 969 40.10 3.32 -7.85
N ALA A 970 41.04 3.84 -7.06
CA ALA A 970 41.34 3.33 -5.73
C ALA A 970 40.28 3.73 -4.68
N VAL A 971 39.43 4.71 -4.99
CA VAL A 971 38.43 5.27 -4.05
C VAL A 971 37.00 4.89 -4.42
N VAL A 972 36.63 4.97 -5.70
CA VAL A 972 35.24 4.77 -6.14
C VAL A 972 34.99 3.33 -6.58
N HIS A 973 33.74 2.88 -6.49
CA HIS A 973 33.36 1.49 -6.76
C HIS A 973 33.49 1.13 -8.23
N THR A 974 33.19 2.06 -9.13
CA THR A 974 33.17 1.80 -10.57
C THR A 974 33.61 3.04 -11.34
N VAL A 975 34.67 2.90 -12.15
CA VAL A 975 35.08 3.90 -13.14
C VAL A 975 34.94 3.29 -14.53
N VAL A 976 34.06 3.86 -15.35
CA VAL A 976 33.76 3.37 -16.70
C VAL A 976 34.42 4.29 -17.74
N PRO A 977 35.43 3.81 -18.48
CA PRO A 977 36.00 4.57 -19.60
C PRO A 977 35.10 4.48 -20.83
N VAL A 978 34.75 5.64 -21.39
CA VAL A 978 33.84 5.79 -22.54
C VAL A 978 34.55 6.47 -23.70
N ASN A 979 34.55 5.84 -24.87
CA ASN A 979 35.09 6.40 -26.09
C ASN A 979 34.13 7.47 -26.63
N VAL A 980 34.61 8.72 -26.69
CA VAL A 980 33.86 9.91 -27.17
C VAL A 980 32.65 10.24 -26.26
N MET A 981 32.94 10.89 -25.13
CA MET A 981 31.96 11.36 -24.13
C MET A 981 32.11 12.88 -23.89
N HIS A 982 31.00 13.59 -23.64
CA HIS A 982 31.02 15.03 -23.30
C HIS A 982 29.98 15.43 -22.23
N GLN A 983 29.19 14.46 -21.74
CA GLN A 983 28.15 14.66 -20.73
C GLN A 983 28.75 15.12 -19.40
N LYS A 984 28.09 16.09 -18.76
CA LYS A 984 28.48 16.67 -17.47
C LYS A 984 27.28 16.63 -16.54
N ILE A 985 27.12 15.49 -15.89
CA ILE A 985 25.92 15.13 -15.14
C ILE A 985 26.36 14.53 -13.80
N ALA A 986 25.75 14.94 -12.71
CA ALA A 986 25.82 14.26 -11.43
C ALA A 986 24.42 13.84 -11.00
N VAL A 987 24.23 12.59 -10.59
CA VAL A 987 22.96 12.12 -10.01
C VAL A 987 23.24 11.54 -8.63
N ILE A 988 22.56 12.04 -7.60
CA ILE A 988 22.76 11.66 -6.20
C ILE A 988 21.45 11.08 -5.66
N ASP A 989 21.54 9.89 -5.07
CA ASP A 989 20.45 9.11 -4.45
C ASP A 989 19.21 8.90 -5.34
N GLU A 990 19.41 8.87 -6.66
CA GLU A 990 18.31 8.84 -7.64
C GLU A 990 17.25 9.92 -7.38
N ARG A 991 17.67 11.07 -6.83
CA ARG A 991 16.78 12.14 -6.39
C ARG A 991 17.27 13.53 -6.77
N THR A 992 18.58 13.78 -6.71
CA THR A 992 19.16 15.08 -7.08
C THR A 992 19.94 14.90 -8.38
N VAL A 993 19.63 15.67 -9.42
CA VAL A 993 20.36 15.71 -10.69
C VAL A 993 21.01 17.08 -10.84
N MET A 994 22.34 17.13 -10.97
CA MET A 994 23.06 18.35 -11.34
C MET A 994 23.54 18.19 -12.79
N ILE A 995 23.12 19.06 -13.69
CA ILE A 995 23.45 18.98 -15.12
C ILE A 995 23.78 20.36 -15.67
N GLY A 996 24.78 20.46 -16.55
CA GLY A 996 25.17 21.74 -17.11
C GLY A 996 26.45 21.68 -17.93
N SER A 997 27.14 22.82 -18.04
CA SER A 997 28.36 22.96 -18.84
C SER A 997 29.64 22.69 -18.04
N LEU A 998 29.57 22.55 -16.71
CA LEU A 998 30.73 22.39 -15.82
C LEU A 998 31.14 20.94 -15.60
N ASN A 999 32.42 20.62 -15.79
CA ASN A 999 32.95 19.28 -15.52
C ASN A 999 33.31 19.11 -14.04
N THR A 1000 32.58 18.24 -13.34
CA THR A 1000 32.72 17.97 -11.91
C THR A 1000 34.13 17.56 -11.49
N LEU A 1001 34.96 16.98 -12.38
CA LEU A 1001 36.28 16.43 -12.03
C LEU A 1001 37.50 17.14 -12.63
N SER A 1002 37.35 18.22 -13.43
CA SER A 1002 38.51 18.85 -14.09
C SER A 1002 38.59 20.37 -14.09
N GLN A 1003 37.51 21.10 -13.80
CA GLN A 1003 37.41 22.52 -14.16
C GLN A 1003 38.01 23.50 -13.13
N SER A 1004 38.63 24.56 -13.68
CA SER A 1004 39.07 25.78 -13.00
C SER A 1004 39.31 26.88 -14.07
N TRP A 1005 38.64 28.04 -13.95
CA TRP A 1005 38.82 29.28 -14.73
C TRP A 1005 38.03 29.49 -16.04
N THR A 1006 36.79 29.01 -16.16
CA THR A 1006 35.85 29.41 -17.25
C THR A 1006 34.45 29.69 -16.70
N ARG A 1007 33.70 30.61 -17.34
CA ARG A 1007 32.28 30.88 -17.04
C ARG A 1007 31.42 29.66 -17.40
N GLU A 1008 31.00 28.88 -16.42
CA GLU A 1008 30.17 27.67 -16.62
C GLU A 1008 29.03 27.63 -15.61
N VAL A 1009 27.94 26.95 -15.96
CA VAL A 1009 26.75 26.85 -15.10
C VAL A 1009 26.32 25.41 -14.94
N MET A 1010 25.93 25.05 -13.70
CA MET A 1010 25.25 23.80 -13.38
C MET A 1010 23.88 24.10 -12.79
N VAL A 1011 22.89 23.34 -13.24
CA VAL A 1011 21.52 23.40 -12.75
C VAL A 1011 21.30 22.17 -11.87
N THR A 1012 20.96 22.40 -10.60
CA THR A 1012 20.54 21.35 -9.66
C THR A 1012 19.04 21.16 -9.71
N ILE A 1013 18.56 19.96 -10.00
CA ILE A 1013 17.14 19.59 -10.08
C ILE A 1013 16.87 18.50 -9.04
N ARG A 1014 15.90 18.71 -8.15
CA ARG A 1014 15.45 17.70 -7.20
C ARG A 1014 14.15 17.06 -7.68
N GLY A 1015 14.14 15.73 -7.79
CA GLY A 1015 13.01 14.95 -8.27
C GLY A 1015 13.40 13.48 -8.49
N GLY A 1016 12.74 12.56 -7.77
CA GLY A 1016 13.03 11.12 -7.86
C GLY A 1016 12.62 10.49 -9.19
N HIS A 1017 11.64 11.08 -9.88
CA HIS A 1017 11.18 10.62 -11.19
C HIS A 1017 12.14 11.04 -12.31
N PHE A 1018 12.48 12.33 -12.36
CA PHE A 1018 13.45 12.87 -13.31
C PHE A 1018 14.83 12.17 -13.20
N ALA A 1019 15.36 12.01 -11.99
CA ALA A 1019 16.65 11.37 -11.75
C ALA A 1019 16.73 9.94 -12.28
N ARG A 1020 15.72 9.10 -12.02
CA ARG A 1020 15.65 7.73 -12.55
C ARG A 1020 15.61 7.70 -14.07
N LYS A 1021 14.91 8.64 -14.70
CA LYS A 1021 14.83 8.69 -16.16
C LYS A 1021 16.17 9.10 -16.80
N VAL A 1022 16.89 10.05 -16.19
CA VAL A 1022 18.25 10.41 -16.62
C VAL A 1022 19.18 9.20 -16.55
N LEU A 1023 19.15 8.45 -15.45
CA LEU A 1023 19.96 7.22 -15.28
C LEU A 1023 19.60 6.14 -16.33
N GLU A 1024 18.32 5.96 -16.62
CA GLU A 1024 17.85 5.03 -17.66
C GLU A 1024 18.32 5.45 -19.06
N HIS A 1025 18.23 6.75 -19.37
CA HIS A 1025 18.65 7.31 -20.66
C HIS A 1025 20.15 7.19 -20.89
N GLU A 1026 20.97 7.49 -19.87
CA GLU A 1026 22.42 7.28 -19.92
C GLU A 1026 22.80 5.79 -19.77
N HIS A 1027 21.82 4.89 -19.72
CA HIS A 1027 21.98 3.44 -19.56
C HIS A 1027 22.91 3.07 -18.39
N ALA A 1028 22.83 3.85 -17.31
CA ALA A 1028 23.80 3.88 -16.22
C ALA A 1028 24.05 2.49 -15.61
N GLU A 1029 22.98 1.77 -15.28
CA GLU A 1029 23.04 0.40 -14.70
C GLU A 1029 23.59 -0.65 -15.67
N LEU A 1030 23.38 -0.47 -16.99
CA LEU A 1030 23.88 -1.40 -18.00
C LEU A 1030 25.37 -1.17 -18.28
N PHE A 1031 25.79 0.10 -18.31
CA PHE A 1031 27.18 0.49 -18.59
C PHE A 1031 28.12 0.34 -17.39
N THR A 1032 27.63 0.05 -16.19
CA THR A 1032 28.49 -0.29 -15.04
C THR A 1032 28.85 -1.76 -14.93
N ARG A 1033 28.36 -2.60 -15.86
CA ARG A 1033 28.59 -4.04 -15.85
C ARG A 1033 29.38 -4.49 -17.09
N PRO A 1034 30.64 -4.04 -17.25
CA PRO A 1034 31.45 -4.50 -18.35
C PRO A 1034 31.65 -6.02 -18.22
N PRO A 1035 31.44 -6.80 -19.30
CA PRO A 1035 31.73 -8.23 -19.30
C PRO A 1035 33.22 -8.46 -19.06
N LYS A 1036 33.64 -9.69 -18.75
CA LYS A 1036 35.06 -10.05 -18.91
C LYS A 1036 35.33 -10.31 -20.38
N CYS A 1037 36.51 -9.93 -20.86
CA CYS A 1037 36.86 -10.18 -22.25
C CYS A 1037 36.84 -11.69 -22.52
N ALA A 1038 36.01 -12.14 -23.47
CA ALA A 1038 35.93 -13.58 -23.79
C ALA A 1038 37.22 -14.14 -24.43
N ARG A 1039 38.18 -13.26 -24.76
CA ARG A 1039 39.48 -13.61 -25.36
C ARG A 1039 40.62 -13.66 -24.34
N CYS A 1040 40.84 -12.63 -23.53
CA CYS A 1040 41.93 -12.60 -22.54
C CYS A 1040 41.47 -12.78 -21.08
N GLY A 1041 40.17 -12.80 -20.81
CA GLY A 1041 39.63 -12.83 -19.44
C GLY A 1041 39.81 -11.52 -18.65
N GLY A 1042 40.51 -10.53 -19.23
CA GLY A 1042 40.80 -9.25 -18.61
C GLY A 1042 39.58 -8.34 -18.45
N THR A 1043 39.71 -7.38 -17.54
CA THR A 1043 38.71 -6.35 -17.18
C THR A 1043 38.98 -5.00 -17.84
N SER A 1044 40.05 -4.90 -18.63
CA SER A 1044 40.43 -3.74 -19.44
C SER A 1044 39.48 -3.59 -20.63
N ILE A 1045 38.25 -3.17 -20.35
CA ILE A 1045 37.15 -3.04 -21.31
C ILE A 1045 36.62 -1.62 -21.31
N GLU A 1046 36.51 -1.05 -22.51
CA GLU A 1046 35.97 0.26 -22.79
C GLU A 1046 34.59 0.18 -23.42
N LEU A 1047 33.77 1.19 -23.13
CA LEU A 1047 32.48 1.39 -23.80
C LEU A 1047 32.69 2.21 -25.08
N ARG A 1048 32.22 1.72 -26.23
CA ARG A 1048 32.31 2.42 -27.51
C ARG A 1048 30.97 2.46 -28.25
N ARG A 1049 30.82 3.42 -29.16
CA ARG A 1049 29.64 3.56 -30.03
C ARG A 1049 30.03 3.49 -31.50
N ARG A 1050 29.32 2.65 -32.27
CA ARG A 1050 29.47 2.58 -33.73
C ARG A 1050 28.75 3.75 -34.40
N THR A 1051 29.12 4.05 -35.65
CA THR A 1051 28.45 5.06 -36.50
C THR A 1051 26.97 4.76 -36.77
N ASN A 1052 26.55 3.50 -36.68
CA ASN A 1052 25.14 3.09 -36.77
C ASN A 1052 24.37 3.24 -35.44
N GLY A 1053 24.99 3.77 -34.40
CA GLY A 1053 24.37 4.05 -33.10
C GLY A 1053 24.45 2.92 -32.07
N ILE A 1054 24.92 1.73 -32.45
CA ILE A 1054 25.04 0.56 -31.55
C ILE A 1054 26.20 0.75 -30.58
N TRP A 1055 25.90 0.58 -29.29
CA TRP A 1055 26.90 0.52 -28.22
C TRP A 1055 27.54 -0.86 -28.18
N PHE A 1056 28.84 -0.93 -27.91
CA PHE A 1056 29.58 -2.18 -27.78
C PHE A 1056 30.71 -2.04 -26.77
N TRP A 1057 30.99 -3.14 -26.08
CA TRP A 1057 32.17 -3.30 -25.25
C TRP A 1057 33.37 -3.65 -26.13
N ARG A 1058 34.54 -3.07 -25.86
CA ARG A 1058 35.80 -3.39 -26.55
C ARG A 1058 36.90 -3.66 -25.54
N CYS A 1059 37.60 -4.78 -25.70
CA CYS A 1059 38.81 -5.05 -24.91
C CYS A 1059 40.01 -4.29 -25.49
N TYR A 1060 40.77 -3.61 -24.64
CA TYR A 1060 41.96 -2.84 -25.04
C TYR A 1060 43.28 -3.42 -24.51
N ASP A 1061 43.23 -4.56 -23.83
CA ASP A 1061 44.41 -5.29 -23.37
C ASP A 1061 45.38 -5.58 -24.53
N THR A 1062 46.68 -5.43 -24.30
CA THR A 1062 47.72 -5.65 -25.31
C THR A 1062 47.67 -7.06 -25.89
N VAL A 1063 47.24 -8.05 -25.09
CA VAL A 1063 47.04 -9.45 -25.52
C VAL A 1063 45.90 -9.59 -26.54
N CYS A 1064 44.90 -8.71 -26.50
CA CYS A 1064 43.79 -8.68 -27.46
C CYS A 1064 44.07 -7.81 -28.69
N LYS A 1065 45.16 -7.03 -28.71
CA LYS A 1065 45.45 -6.05 -29.77
C LYS A 1065 46.14 -6.62 -31.02
N THR A 1066 46.57 -7.89 -31.04
CA THR A 1066 47.30 -8.47 -32.19
C THR A 1066 46.61 -9.71 -32.77
N GLY A 1067 46.25 -9.63 -34.06
CA GLY A 1067 46.13 -10.81 -34.93
C GLY A 1067 47.47 -11.10 -35.63
N ARG A 1068 47.64 -12.31 -36.21
CA ARG A 1068 48.88 -12.78 -36.86
C ARG A 1068 49.44 -11.86 -37.98
N ASN A 1069 48.66 -10.88 -38.44
CA ASN A 1069 48.98 -10.01 -39.58
C ASN A 1069 49.19 -8.53 -39.18
N GLY A 1070 49.32 -8.22 -37.88
CA GLY A 1070 49.59 -6.85 -37.40
C GLY A 1070 48.42 -5.85 -37.48
N ARG A 1071 47.22 -6.27 -37.88
CA ARG A 1071 45.99 -5.46 -37.79
C ARG A 1071 45.26 -5.72 -36.46
N SER A 1072 44.72 -4.65 -35.84
CA SER A 1072 44.08 -4.71 -34.52
C SER A 1072 42.69 -5.36 -34.60
N ASP A 1073 42.58 -6.65 -34.29
CA ASP A 1073 41.30 -7.37 -34.18
C ASP A 1073 40.91 -7.52 -32.70
N ALA A 1074 40.63 -6.37 -32.07
CA ALA A 1074 40.25 -6.31 -30.66
C ALA A 1074 38.87 -6.93 -30.44
N TRP A 1075 38.73 -7.72 -29.38
CA TRP A 1075 37.45 -8.33 -29.00
C TRP A 1075 36.40 -7.25 -28.76
N ASN A 1076 35.23 -7.42 -29.38
CA ASN A 1076 34.09 -6.52 -29.23
C ASN A 1076 32.81 -7.33 -28.92
N GLN A 1077 31.92 -6.77 -28.11
CA GLN A 1077 30.59 -7.34 -27.84
C GLN A 1077 29.52 -6.25 -27.88
N ASP A 1078 28.58 -6.37 -28.80
CA ASP A 1078 27.47 -5.42 -28.93
C ASP A 1078 26.55 -5.47 -27.69
N ILE A 1079 26.10 -4.30 -27.24
CA ILE A 1079 25.23 -4.12 -26.07
C ILE A 1079 23.79 -4.03 -26.54
N ARG A 1080 22.95 -4.94 -26.05
CA ARG A 1080 21.50 -4.89 -26.27
C ARG A 1080 20.88 -3.94 -25.25
N VAL A 1081 20.66 -2.70 -25.66
CA VAL A 1081 19.91 -1.72 -24.89
C VAL A 1081 18.42 -2.05 -25.03
N GLY A 1082 17.73 -2.29 -23.91
CA GLY A 1082 16.30 -2.58 -23.88
C GLY A 1082 15.49 -1.37 -24.34
N GLY A 1083 15.22 -1.28 -25.64
CA GLY A 1083 14.50 -0.14 -26.22
C GLY A 1083 14.40 -0.13 -27.75
N GLY A 1084 14.84 -1.19 -28.43
CA GLY A 1084 14.65 -1.37 -29.87
C GLY A 1084 13.93 -2.69 -30.12
N ARG A 1085 12.73 -2.62 -30.70
CA ARG A 1085 12.01 -3.79 -31.22
C ARG A 1085 12.91 -4.57 -32.17
N SER A 1086 12.92 -5.90 -32.00
CA SER A 1086 13.29 -6.86 -33.05
C SER A 1086 12.44 -6.66 -34.30
#